data_AF-A0A2Z5X3G7-F1
#
_entry.id   AF-A0A2Z5X3G7-F1
#
_cell.length_a   1.000
_cell.length_b   1.000
_cell.length_c   1.000
_cell.angle_alpha   90.00
_cell.angle_beta   90.00
_cell.angle_gamma   90.00
#
_symmetry.space_group_name_H-M   'P 1'
#
loop_
_entity.id
_entity.type
_entity.pdbx_description
1 polymer ?
#
loop_
_entity_poly.entity_id
_entity_poly.type
_entity_poly.pdbx_seq_one_letter_code
_entity_poly.pdbx_strand_id
1 'polypeptide(L)'
;MTDAELLAIIAQAEREGWTKLELPEKDLKIIPLEITKLAKLTDLDLSENQITTIPDSIANLANLTTLYLDSNQITTIPDSISNLANLTTLSLHSNQITAIPDAIAQLSNLTTLLLSSNQITAIPDAIAQLSNLTTLYLYNNQITAIPDAISNLANLTELSLYSNQITAIPDSISNLANLTTLYLHSNQIKAIPDTISNLANLTSLYLYNNQITAIPDAISNLANLTSLYLYNNQITAIPDAISNLANLTSLDLENNQITAIPDSIQSLTKLEYLDLRGNPISIPRDLLAPPAGDHRPAARPILDYYFRIQDPKESTQIYEAKILIVGEGGSGKTSLANKLIDANYQLKPETEDISTQGIDILQWEFTGRNQQTYKVNIWDFGGQDIYHQTHQFFLTERTLYLLVADSRKEDTDHYFWLQVIRLYGKDSPVLLIQNEKQNRTCNLNLRELRAEFEHLKTPQSINLADNRGLTEIQETIQRNLEDLLPNGIPFPNSWLKIRYALENDGRNYISYSQYEEICRLHQISDPQEMLDISDLLHRLGICLHFQKDPILRHRLILKPNWGTAAVYKILDNEKVKKELGQFCNADLDNIWRDAQYATMRHELLQLMKEFKVCYEIPNHRGNYIAPHLLQKDPPHYGWDNSQNLILRYRYKIFMPKGILSRFIVEMHPKIENVSDPDLALVWKYGVVLNRGNTRAEITERTHDREIRIRLSGSGQRDFLTIINNEFEKIHDRFEDRLEYDTLIPCNCTKCKTLPEPYTYTLKRLNQYVEQRRLTIECYESGEDINVRRLLDDSIEPNRDQKLHDIGDDISSIEEKRSRNERTESRGDTYNIYAPTGQLITGNLNTQGKNTGIQNNNLSQNVEPETSQSSIVKSESKPMKTILMLAANPKNSVSLRLQEEERDIKERLRLAGYGTEPIKTAVAVRPRDIQQAMLDFKPQIIHFSGHGADEDGLVFEDIDGEFKLIGGEDLADLFDLFSDRIECVVLNACYSETQAEAIRQNIKYVIGMNQAIGDRAAIEFAVGFYAAIGAGESYEFAFKLGCNAIRLAGIKEYSTPKLLKKS
;
A
#
# COMPACT_ATOMS: atom_id res chain seq x y z
N MET A 1 16.27 -9.64 32.61
CA MET A 1 16.41 -9.83 34.08
C MET A 1 17.03 -11.18 34.33
N THR A 2 17.89 -11.34 35.34
CA THR A 2 18.45 -12.65 35.72
C THR A 2 17.53 -13.41 36.67
N ASP A 3 17.60 -14.74 36.70
CA ASP A 3 16.80 -15.57 37.61
C ASP A 3 17.03 -15.20 39.09
N ALA A 4 18.25 -14.81 39.45
CA ALA A 4 18.58 -14.39 40.81
C ALA A 4 17.88 -13.08 41.20
N GLU A 5 17.78 -12.11 40.28
CA GLU A 5 17.05 -10.86 40.49
C GLU A 5 15.55 -11.12 40.62
N LEU A 6 15.00 -11.98 39.77
CA LEU A 6 13.58 -12.37 39.83
C LEU A 6 13.25 -13.02 41.18
N LEU A 7 14.07 -13.97 41.63
CA LEU A 7 13.88 -14.63 42.93
C LEU A 7 14.01 -13.65 44.10
N ALA A 8 14.89 -12.65 43.99
CA ALA A 8 15.01 -11.60 45.00
C ALA A 8 13.76 -10.72 45.06
N ILE A 9 13.19 -10.34 43.91
CA ILE A 9 11.93 -9.59 43.84
C ILE A 9 10.78 -10.40 44.43
N ILE A 10 10.66 -11.69 44.09
CA ILE A 10 9.62 -12.56 44.65
C ILE A 10 9.77 -12.67 46.17
N ALA A 11 10.99 -12.88 46.68
CA ALA A 11 11.23 -12.96 48.13
C ALA A 11 10.96 -11.62 48.84
N GLN A 12 11.13 -10.49 48.16
CA GLN A 12 10.74 -9.18 48.68
C GLN A 12 9.21 -9.04 48.71
N ALA A 13 8.55 -9.33 47.59
CA ALA A 13 7.09 -9.28 47.46
C ALA A 13 6.39 -10.18 48.49
N GLU A 14 6.95 -11.36 48.79
CA GLU A 14 6.44 -12.25 49.82
C GLU A 14 6.52 -11.63 51.22
N ARG A 15 7.68 -11.05 51.57
CA ARG A 15 7.91 -10.41 52.88
C ARG A 15 7.04 -9.17 53.09
N GLU A 16 6.84 -8.39 52.03
CA GLU A 16 6.06 -7.16 52.06
C GLU A 16 4.56 -7.40 51.83
N GLY A 17 4.18 -8.60 51.37
CA GLY A 17 2.80 -9.00 51.15
C GLY A 17 2.14 -8.26 49.99
N TRP A 18 2.83 -8.12 48.87
CA TRP A 18 2.33 -7.42 47.69
C TRP A 18 1.05 -8.07 47.14
N THR A 19 0.13 -7.23 46.70
CA THR A 19 -1.11 -7.65 46.01
C THR A 19 -0.97 -7.53 44.50
N LYS A 20 0.01 -6.77 43.99
CA LYS A 20 0.29 -6.60 42.56
C LYS A 20 1.74 -6.88 42.27
N LEU A 21 2.00 -7.57 41.16
CA LEU A 21 3.35 -7.83 40.67
C LEU A 21 3.36 -7.67 39.15
N GLU A 22 4.15 -6.71 38.69
CA GLU A 22 4.27 -6.35 37.27
C GLU A 22 5.71 -6.59 36.82
N LEU A 23 5.90 -7.53 35.90
CA LEU A 23 7.19 -7.87 35.32
C LEU A 23 7.16 -7.91 33.78
N PRO A 24 6.64 -6.87 33.09
CA PRO A 24 6.71 -6.82 31.64
C PRO A 24 8.14 -6.57 31.13
N GLU A 25 8.43 -7.09 29.93
CA GLU A 25 9.69 -6.87 29.21
C GLU A 25 10.96 -7.27 30.00
N LYS A 26 10.90 -8.39 30.72
CA LYS A 26 12.02 -8.85 31.58
C LYS A 26 12.84 -10.00 31.00
N ASP A 27 12.54 -10.42 29.76
CA ASP A 27 13.13 -11.59 29.10
C ASP A 27 12.92 -12.91 29.86
N LEU A 28 11.83 -13.04 30.62
CA LEU A 28 11.54 -14.24 31.41
C LEU A 28 11.20 -15.42 30.48
N LYS A 29 11.83 -16.57 30.70
CA LYS A 29 11.57 -17.79 29.91
C LYS A 29 10.59 -18.75 30.57
N ILE A 30 10.48 -18.67 31.89
CA ILE A 30 9.65 -19.54 32.72
C ILE A 30 9.00 -18.73 33.83
N ILE A 31 7.86 -19.21 34.31
CA ILE A 31 7.25 -18.74 35.55
C ILE A 31 7.81 -19.62 36.68
N PRO A 32 8.64 -19.08 37.60
CA PRO A 32 9.25 -19.89 38.65
C PRO A 32 8.21 -20.34 39.69
N LEU A 33 8.41 -21.51 40.30
CA LEU A 33 7.50 -22.06 41.31
C LEU A 33 7.37 -21.11 42.52
N GLU A 34 8.41 -20.36 42.84
CA GLU A 34 8.46 -19.41 43.95
C GLU A 34 7.40 -18.33 43.86
N ILE A 35 6.90 -18.00 42.65
CA ILE A 35 5.82 -17.02 42.50
C ILE A 35 4.56 -17.43 43.28
N THR A 36 4.36 -18.73 43.48
CA THR A 36 3.21 -19.28 44.23
C THR A 36 3.22 -18.97 45.72
N LYS A 37 4.35 -18.50 46.27
CA LYS A 37 4.44 -18.04 47.66
C LYS A 37 3.70 -16.71 47.88
N LEU A 38 3.42 -15.97 46.81
CA LEU A 38 2.72 -14.69 46.85
C LEU A 38 1.20 -14.89 47.02
N ALA A 39 0.79 -15.53 48.12
CA ALA A 39 -0.61 -15.93 48.34
C ALA A 39 -1.60 -14.75 48.42
N LYS A 40 -1.12 -13.51 48.58
CA LYS A 40 -1.95 -12.29 48.62
C LYS A 40 -2.13 -11.62 47.25
N LEU A 41 -1.51 -12.16 46.21
CA LEU A 41 -1.50 -11.55 44.89
C LEU A 41 -2.90 -11.57 44.26
N THR A 42 -3.36 -10.41 43.82
CA THR A 42 -4.63 -10.18 43.11
C THR A 42 -4.41 -9.81 41.64
N ASP A 43 -3.26 -9.21 41.32
CA ASP A 43 -2.91 -8.78 39.96
C ASP A 43 -1.49 -9.28 39.62
N LEU A 44 -1.37 -10.01 38.51
CA LEU A 44 -0.09 -10.51 38.00
C LEU A 44 0.04 -10.16 36.53
N ASP A 45 1.07 -9.38 36.20
CA ASP A 45 1.44 -9.07 34.83
C ASP A 45 2.84 -9.63 34.50
N LEU A 46 2.87 -10.53 33.52
CA LEU A 46 4.05 -11.21 33.00
C LEU A 46 4.16 -11.03 31.46
N SER A 47 3.54 -9.97 30.93
CA SER A 47 3.46 -9.71 29.49
C SER A 47 4.83 -9.41 28.87
N GLU A 48 4.95 -9.53 27.55
CA GLU A 48 6.16 -9.17 26.78
C GLU A 48 7.43 -9.89 27.26
N ASN A 49 7.29 -11.19 27.52
CA ASN A 49 8.39 -12.06 27.93
C ASN A 49 8.57 -13.20 26.91
N GLN A 50 9.34 -14.22 27.28
CA GLN A 50 9.63 -15.41 26.46
C GLN A 50 9.05 -16.68 27.11
N ILE A 51 7.97 -16.55 27.89
CA ILE A 51 7.36 -17.65 28.64
C ILE A 51 6.72 -18.63 27.66
N THR A 52 7.08 -19.91 27.78
CA THR A 52 6.57 -20.97 26.89
C THR A 52 5.44 -21.78 27.48
N THR A 53 5.31 -21.80 28.81
CA THR A 53 4.34 -22.63 29.52
C THR A 53 3.81 -21.91 30.75
N ILE A 54 2.51 -22.08 31.02
CA ILE A 54 1.89 -21.71 32.29
C ILE A 54 1.98 -22.94 33.19
N PRO A 55 2.70 -22.91 34.32
CA PRO A 55 2.84 -24.06 35.18
C PRO A 55 1.54 -24.31 35.95
N ASP A 56 1.20 -25.58 36.22
CA ASP A 56 0.01 -25.93 37.00
C ASP A 56 -0.03 -25.29 38.39
N SER A 57 1.15 -24.99 38.93
CA SER A 57 1.29 -24.33 40.22
C SER A 57 0.73 -22.90 40.24
N ILE A 58 0.50 -22.26 39.08
CA ILE A 58 -0.16 -20.94 39.02
C ILE A 58 -1.51 -20.94 39.73
N ALA A 59 -2.21 -22.09 39.72
CA ALA A 59 -3.47 -22.33 40.39
C ALA A 59 -3.44 -22.09 41.91
N ASN A 60 -2.25 -22.09 42.52
CA ASN A 60 -2.09 -21.84 43.96
C ASN A 60 -2.31 -20.36 44.34
N LEU A 61 -2.32 -19.45 43.36
CA LEU A 61 -2.60 -18.02 43.56
C LEU A 61 -4.12 -17.78 43.68
N ALA A 62 -4.77 -18.37 44.69
CA ALA A 62 -6.22 -18.42 44.79
C ALA A 62 -6.93 -17.05 44.87
N ASN A 63 -6.21 -15.97 45.21
CA ASN A 63 -6.73 -14.60 45.28
C ASN A 63 -6.59 -13.83 43.97
N LEU A 64 -6.03 -14.44 42.92
CA LEU A 64 -5.78 -13.76 41.66
C LEU A 64 -7.10 -13.40 40.97
N THR A 65 -7.24 -12.12 40.65
CA THR A 65 -8.37 -11.53 39.94
C THR A 65 -8.01 -11.19 38.50
N THR A 66 -6.74 -10.82 38.27
CA THR A 66 -6.25 -10.38 36.97
C THR A 66 -4.93 -11.06 36.64
N LEU A 67 -4.85 -11.67 35.46
CA LEU A 67 -3.65 -12.31 34.93
C LEU A 67 -3.39 -11.86 33.50
N TYR A 68 -2.26 -11.16 33.31
CA TYR A 68 -1.75 -10.75 32.00
C TYR A 68 -0.51 -11.58 31.63
N LEU A 69 -0.59 -12.25 30.48
CA LEU A 69 0.45 -13.11 29.91
C LEU A 69 0.63 -12.80 28.42
N ASP A 70 0.38 -11.54 28.03
CA ASP A 70 0.36 -11.13 26.64
C ASP A 70 1.75 -11.19 26.01
N SER A 71 1.83 -11.34 24.69
CA SER A 71 3.08 -11.29 23.92
C SER A 71 4.17 -12.22 24.47
N ASN A 72 3.81 -13.47 24.75
CA ASN A 72 4.71 -14.54 25.17
C ASN A 72 4.77 -15.66 24.11
N GLN A 73 5.31 -16.83 24.48
CA GLN A 73 5.44 -18.01 23.60
C GLN A 73 4.59 -19.19 24.12
N ILE A 74 3.49 -18.90 24.82
CA ILE A 74 2.64 -19.91 25.46
C ILE A 74 1.91 -20.73 24.40
N THR A 75 2.00 -22.05 24.48
CA THR A 75 1.38 -22.96 23.50
C THR A 75 0.07 -23.58 23.98
N THR A 76 -0.14 -23.66 25.29
CA THR A 76 -1.32 -24.27 25.90
C THR A 76 -1.77 -23.50 27.14
N ILE A 77 -3.08 -23.49 27.36
CA ILE A 77 -3.69 -23.07 28.62
C ILE A 77 -3.89 -24.36 29.44
N PRO A 78 -3.29 -24.49 30.63
CA PRO A 78 -3.42 -25.70 31.43
C PRO A 78 -4.80 -25.77 32.07
N ASP A 79 -5.36 -26.98 32.23
CA ASP A 79 -6.67 -27.17 32.87
C ASP A 79 -6.70 -26.61 34.30
N SER A 80 -5.56 -26.62 34.99
CA SER A 80 -5.38 -26.05 36.33
C SER A 80 -5.70 -24.56 36.43
N ILE A 81 -5.73 -23.82 35.31
CA ILE A 81 -6.14 -22.41 35.29
C ILE A 81 -7.55 -22.23 35.90
N SER A 82 -8.41 -23.23 35.74
CA SER A 82 -9.79 -23.27 36.27
C SER A 82 -9.89 -23.10 37.78
N ASN A 83 -8.82 -23.40 38.52
CA ASN A 83 -8.78 -23.28 39.98
C ASN A 83 -8.66 -21.82 40.45
N LEU A 84 -8.37 -20.87 39.56
CA LEU A 84 -8.34 -19.44 39.86
C LEU A 84 -9.77 -18.87 39.94
N ALA A 85 -10.53 -19.33 40.93
CA ALA A 85 -11.97 -19.07 41.03
C ALA A 85 -12.34 -17.58 41.11
N ASN A 86 -11.42 -16.71 41.54
CA ASN A 86 -11.63 -15.26 41.66
C ASN A 86 -11.24 -14.48 40.39
N LEU A 87 -10.77 -15.16 39.33
CA LEU A 87 -10.28 -14.50 38.13
C LEU A 87 -11.43 -13.83 37.37
N THR A 88 -11.32 -12.52 37.21
CA THR A 88 -12.24 -11.68 36.44
C THR A 88 -11.66 -11.34 35.06
N THR A 89 -10.34 -11.28 34.94
CA THR A 89 -9.65 -10.93 33.70
C THR A 89 -8.51 -11.88 33.41
N LEU A 90 -8.57 -12.51 32.23
CA LEU A 90 -7.49 -13.35 31.69
C LEU A 90 -7.08 -12.82 30.32
N SER A 91 -5.83 -12.41 30.20
CA SER A 91 -5.25 -11.96 28.94
C SER A 91 -4.06 -12.82 28.53
N LEU A 92 -4.17 -13.37 27.33
CA LEU A 92 -3.21 -14.27 26.68
C LEU A 92 -3.01 -13.86 25.22
N HIS A 93 -3.17 -12.57 24.92
CA HIS A 93 -3.00 -11.99 23.60
C HIS A 93 -1.62 -12.31 23.02
N SER A 94 -1.53 -12.50 21.71
CA SER A 94 -0.25 -12.64 21.00
C SER A 94 0.64 -13.78 21.53
N ASN A 95 0.06 -14.96 21.78
CA ASN A 95 0.77 -16.18 22.14
C ASN A 95 0.76 -17.21 20.97
N GLN A 96 0.98 -18.49 21.27
CA GLN A 96 0.97 -19.61 20.34
C GLN A 96 -0.11 -20.65 20.70
N ILE A 97 -1.17 -20.23 21.40
CA ILE A 97 -2.19 -21.12 21.95
C ILE A 97 -3.00 -21.75 20.82
N THR A 98 -3.08 -23.07 20.78
CA THR A 98 -3.77 -23.80 19.70
C THR A 98 -5.22 -24.14 20.00
N ALA A 99 -5.61 -24.19 21.28
CA ALA A 99 -6.95 -24.52 21.71
C ALA A 99 -7.30 -23.85 23.05
N ILE A 100 -8.59 -23.58 23.22
CA ILE A 100 -9.18 -23.16 24.48
C ILE A 100 -9.63 -24.44 25.21
N PRO A 101 -9.14 -24.73 26.43
CA PRO A 101 -9.54 -25.93 27.16
C PRO A 101 -10.96 -25.77 27.71
N ASP A 102 -11.72 -26.86 27.75
CA ASP A 102 -13.07 -26.87 28.35
C ASP A 102 -13.05 -26.44 29.82
N ALA A 103 -11.93 -26.67 30.52
CA ALA A 103 -11.73 -26.24 31.90
C ALA A 103 -11.89 -24.72 32.11
N ILE A 104 -11.70 -23.90 31.05
CA ILE A 104 -11.87 -22.44 31.15
C ILE A 104 -13.27 -22.06 31.63
N ALA A 105 -14.27 -22.89 31.30
CA ALA A 105 -15.67 -22.74 31.66
C ALA A 105 -15.93 -22.65 33.18
N GLN A 106 -15.00 -23.15 34.00
CA GLN A 106 -15.11 -23.14 35.46
C GLN A 106 -14.73 -21.78 36.07
N LEU A 107 -14.16 -20.85 35.29
CA LEU A 107 -13.85 -19.49 35.71
C LEU A 107 -15.13 -18.63 35.76
N SER A 108 -16.04 -18.99 36.67
CA SER A 108 -17.38 -18.41 36.74
C SER A 108 -17.43 -16.89 36.97
N ASN A 109 -16.37 -16.28 37.52
CA ASN A 109 -16.27 -14.84 37.73
C ASN A 109 -15.65 -14.08 36.54
N LEU A 110 -15.25 -14.77 35.47
CA LEU A 110 -14.54 -14.15 34.35
C LEU A 110 -15.47 -13.21 33.58
N THR A 111 -15.08 -11.94 33.51
CA THR A 111 -15.80 -10.88 32.77
C THR A 111 -15.11 -10.54 31.46
N THR A 112 -13.80 -10.76 31.37
CA THR A 112 -12.96 -10.39 30.23
C THR A 112 -11.99 -11.52 29.87
N LEU A 113 -12.08 -12.01 28.64
CA LEU A 113 -11.19 -13.04 28.10
C LEU A 113 -10.58 -12.56 26.78
N LEU A 114 -9.25 -12.38 26.78
CA LEU A 114 -8.49 -11.89 25.63
C LEU A 114 -7.55 -12.98 25.13
N LEU A 115 -7.86 -13.54 23.95
CA LEU A 115 -7.15 -14.66 23.33
C LEU A 115 -6.77 -14.38 21.88
N SER A 116 -6.78 -13.11 21.48
CA SER A 116 -6.48 -12.73 20.11
C SER A 116 -5.02 -12.95 19.71
N SER A 117 -4.73 -13.01 18.41
CA SER A 117 -3.39 -13.22 17.84
C SER A 117 -2.73 -14.53 18.31
N ASN A 118 -3.51 -15.61 18.34
CA ASN A 118 -3.09 -16.96 18.73
C ASN A 118 -3.24 -17.96 17.56
N GLN A 119 -3.23 -19.24 17.90
CA GLN A 119 -3.35 -20.37 16.97
C GLN A 119 -4.66 -21.15 17.10
N ILE A 120 -5.68 -20.55 17.72
CA ILE A 120 -6.93 -21.22 18.09
C ILE A 120 -7.73 -21.57 16.84
N THR A 121 -8.12 -22.84 16.71
CA THR A 121 -8.86 -23.34 15.54
C THR A 121 -10.37 -23.44 15.75
N ALA A 122 -10.82 -23.49 17.00
CA ALA A 122 -12.23 -23.60 17.36
C ALA A 122 -12.52 -22.94 18.71
N ILE A 123 -13.75 -22.46 18.86
CA ILE A 123 -14.31 -22.02 20.14
C ILE A 123 -15.05 -23.23 20.73
N PRO A 124 -14.69 -23.72 21.93
CA PRO A 124 -15.37 -24.86 22.53
C PRO A 124 -16.77 -24.45 23.02
N ASP A 125 -17.73 -25.38 22.94
CA ASP A 125 -19.08 -25.14 23.48
C ASP A 125 -19.06 -24.79 24.98
N ALA A 126 -18.05 -25.28 25.71
CA ALA A 126 -17.84 -24.99 27.12
C ALA A 126 -17.70 -23.49 27.42
N ILE A 127 -17.28 -22.66 26.45
CA ILE A 127 -17.19 -21.19 26.61
C ILE A 127 -18.52 -20.59 27.10
N ALA A 128 -19.64 -21.18 26.68
CA ALA A 128 -21.00 -20.79 26.99
C ALA A 128 -21.35 -20.75 28.49
N GLN A 129 -20.55 -21.43 29.33
CA GLN A 129 -20.76 -21.49 30.78
C GLN A 129 -20.20 -20.26 31.51
N LEU A 130 -19.42 -19.41 30.83
CA LEU A 130 -18.89 -18.15 31.35
C LEU A 130 -19.98 -17.07 31.41
N SER A 131 -20.98 -17.29 32.27
CA SER A 131 -22.20 -16.47 32.35
C SER A 131 -21.96 -14.98 32.68
N ASN A 132 -20.82 -14.64 33.30
CA ASN A 132 -20.46 -13.26 33.62
C ASN A 132 -19.60 -12.58 32.53
N LEU A 133 -19.30 -13.27 31.42
CA LEU A 133 -18.44 -12.75 30.38
C LEU A 133 -19.12 -11.59 29.64
N THR A 134 -18.43 -10.45 29.62
CA THR A 134 -18.87 -9.20 28.96
C THR A 134 -18.06 -8.91 27.70
N THR A 135 -16.78 -9.28 27.71
CA THR A 135 -15.85 -9.04 26.60
C THR A 135 -15.14 -10.33 26.22
N LEU A 136 -15.26 -10.73 24.95
CA LEU A 136 -14.58 -11.88 24.38
C LEU A 136 -13.86 -11.50 23.09
N TYR A 137 -12.52 -11.46 23.13
CA TYR A 137 -11.69 -11.15 21.97
C TYR A 137 -10.90 -12.39 21.52
N LEU A 138 -11.12 -12.77 20.27
CA LEU A 138 -10.58 -13.96 19.61
C LEU A 138 -10.10 -13.67 18.18
N TYR A 139 -9.88 -12.40 17.85
CA TYR A 139 -9.43 -11.99 16.51
C TYR A 139 -8.01 -12.48 16.18
N ASN A 140 -7.63 -12.49 14.90
CA ASN A 140 -6.34 -12.99 14.42
C ASN A 140 -6.04 -14.43 14.90
N ASN A 141 -6.99 -15.36 14.69
CA ASN A 141 -6.86 -16.77 15.00
C ASN A 141 -7.13 -17.63 13.75
N GLN A 142 -7.39 -18.93 13.93
CA GLN A 142 -7.74 -19.89 12.87
C GLN A 142 -9.17 -20.44 13.04
N ILE A 143 -10.06 -19.67 13.67
CA ILE A 143 -11.42 -20.12 13.98
C ILE A 143 -12.21 -20.24 12.67
N THR A 144 -12.81 -21.40 12.44
CA THR A 144 -13.56 -21.69 11.20
C THR A 144 -15.08 -21.51 11.34
N ALA A 145 -15.59 -21.54 12.57
CA ALA A 145 -17.02 -21.40 12.85
C ALA A 145 -17.26 -20.79 14.24
N ILE A 146 -18.38 -20.09 14.37
CA ILE A 146 -18.92 -19.65 15.65
C ILE A 146 -19.87 -20.76 16.15
N PRO A 147 -19.66 -21.35 17.33
CA PRO A 147 -20.52 -22.41 17.84
C PRO A 147 -21.87 -21.84 18.29
N ASP A 148 -22.95 -22.64 18.16
CA ASP A 148 -24.27 -22.22 18.62
C ASP A 148 -24.31 -21.93 20.12
N ALA A 149 -23.46 -22.59 20.89
CA ALA A 149 -23.34 -22.40 22.32
C ALA A 149 -22.93 -20.96 22.72
N ILE A 150 -22.31 -20.18 21.82
CA ILE A 150 -21.96 -18.76 22.05
C ILE A 150 -23.17 -17.96 22.54
N SER A 151 -24.36 -18.33 22.07
CA SER A 151 -25.65 -17.70 22.33
C SER A 151 -26.06 -17.67 23.81
N ASN A 152 -25.44 -18.50 24.66
CA ASN A 152 -25.71 -18.54 26.10
C ASN A 152 -24.92 -17.49 26.91
N LEU A 153 -24.00 -16.76 26.28
CA LEU A 153 -23.24 -15.67 26.92
C LEU A 153 -24.12 -14.43 27.09
N ALA A 154 -25.13 -14.51 27.95
CA ALA A 154 -26.18 -13.51 28.07
C ALA A 154 -25.70 -12.10 28.44
N ASN A 155 -24.54 -11.97 29.10
CA ASN A 155 -23.96 -10.69 29.51
C ASN A 155 -22.95 -10.12 28.51
N LEU A 156 -22.72 -10.80 27.37
CA LEU A 156 -21.71 -10.38 26.41
C LEU A 156 -22.12 -9.07 25.73
N THR A 157 -21.29 -8.03 25.89
CA THR A 157 -21.50 -6.70 25.30
C THR A 157 -20.62 -6.49 24.07
N GLU A 158 -19.46 -7.14 24.02
CA GLU A 158 -18.49 -7.03 22.93
C GLU A 158 -17.95 -8.40 22.52
N LEU A 159 -18.06 -8.71 21.23
CA LEU A 159 -17.54 -9.92 20.62
C LEU A 159 -16.63 -9.57 19.43
N SER A 160 -15.37 -9.98 19.51
CA SER A 160 -14.39 -9.72 18.46
C SER A 160 -13.81 -11.00 17.87
N LEU A 161 -14.11 -11.24 16.59
CA LEU A 161 -13.78 -12.45 15.83
C LEU A 161 -13.18 -12.15 14.45
N TYR A 162 -12.74 -10.92 14.22
CA TYR A 162 -12.18 -10.52 12.93
C TYR A 162 -10.85 -11.25 12.60
N SER A 163 -10.48 -11.27 11.32
CA SER A 163 -9.25 -11.95 10.84
C SER A 163 -9.19 -13.42 11.28
N ASN A 164 -10.25 -14.16 10.95
CA ASN A 164 -10.36 -15.60 11.17
C ASN A 164 -10.77 -16.28 9.84
N GLN A 165 -11.23 -17.53 9.90
CA GLN A 165 -11.66 -18.32 8.74
C GLN A 165 -13.17 -18.62 8.82
N ILE A 166 -13.95 -17.74 9.46
CA ILE A 166 -15.38 -17.96 9.69
C ILE A 166 -16.14 -17.83 8.37
N THR A 167 -16.97 -18.82 8.07
CA THR A 167 -17.73 -18.88 6.80
C THR A 167 -19.19 -18.45 6.91
N ALA A 168 -19.75 -18.46 8.13
CA ALA A 168 -21.14 -18.10 8.39
C ALA A 168 -21.32 -17.54 9.81
N ILE A 169 -22.32 -16.67 9.94
CA ILE A 169 -22.83 -16.21 11.23
C ILE A 169 -24.00 -17.13 11.61
N PRO A 170 -23.96 -17.83 12.76
CA PRO A 170 -25.02 -18.74 13.15
C PRO A 170 -26.27 -17.96 13.60
N ASP A 171 -27.45 -18.51 13.36
CA ASP A 171 -28.72 -17.88 13.78
C ASP A 171 -28.80 -17.65 15.30
N SER A 172 -28.14 -18.52 16.06
CA SER A 172 -28.06 -18.46 17.52
C SER A 172 -27.36 -17.21 18.04
N ILE A 173 -26.54 -16.52 17.24
CA ILE A 173 -25.90 -15.26 17.63
C ILE A 173 -26.93 -14.22 18.08
N SER A 174 -28.13 -14.30 17.52
CA SER A 174 -29.26 -13.42 17.76
C SER A 174 -29.77 -13.41 19.21
N ASN A 175 -29.39 -14.39 20.02
CA ASN A 175 -29.77 -14.47 21.44
C ASN A 175 -28.84 -13.66 22.37
N LEU A 176 -27.76 -13.06 21.85
CA LEU A 176 -26.85 -12.21 22.61
C LEU A 176 -27.48 -10.83 22.88
N ALA A 177 -28.49 -10.81 23.75
CA ALA A 177 -29.37 -9.65 23.94
C ALA A 177 -28.65 -8.36 24.39
N ASN A 178 -27.50 -8.48 25.07
CA ASN A 178 -26.72 -7.33 25.54
C ASN A 178 -25.58 -6.92 24.59
N LEU A 179 -25.44 -7.57 23.43
CA LEU A 179 -24.35 -7.28 22.50
C LEU A 179 -24.53 -5.88 21.89
N THR A 180 -23.51 -5.04 22.08
CA THR A 180 -23.49 -3.66 21.60
C THR A 180 -22.56 -3.48 20.41
N THR A 181 -21.50 -4.29 20.32
CA THR A 181 -20.51 -4.23 19.25
C THR A 181 -20.11 -5.63 18.80
N LEU A 182 -20.13 -5.84 17.47
CA LEU A 182 -19.78 -7.12 16.84
C LEU A 182 -18.75 -6.92 15.72
N TYR A 183 -17.56 -7.49 15.91
CA TYR A 183 -16.48 -7.46 14.92
C TYR A 183 -16.32 -8.81 14.21
N LEU A 184 -16.64 -8.85 12.91
CA LEU A 184 -16.58 -10.04 12.06
C LEU A 184 -15.88 -9.80 10.71
N HIS A 185 -15.26 -8.63 10.53
CA HIS A 185 -14.55 -8.27 9.32
C HIS A 185 -13.35 -9.19 9.03
N SER A 186 -12.84 -9.18 7.80
CA SER A 186 -11.70 -10.01 7.38
C SER A 186 -11.92 -11.51 7.64
N ASN A 187 -13.07 -12.03 7.22
CA ASN A 187 -13.45 -13.44 7.31
C ASN A 187 -13.91 -13.94 5.92
N GLN A 188 -14.58 -15.09 5.87
CA GLN A 188 -15.12 -15.69 4.65
C GLN A 188 -16.66 -15.76 4.69
N ILE A 189 -17.30 -14.83 5.39
CA ILE A 189 -18.74 -14.80 5.61
C ILE A 189 -19.44 -14.47 4.30
N LYS A 190 -20.44 -15.29 3.95
CA LYS A 190 -21.19 -15.17 2.68
C LYS A 190 -22.53 -14.43 2.81
N ALA A 191 -23.11 -14.41 4.00
CA ALA A 191 -24.43 -13.82 4.22
C ALA A 191 -24.57 -13.33 5.66
N ILE A 192 -25.40 -12.31 5.82
CA ILE A 192 -25.90 -11.83 7.10
C ILE A 192 -27.25 -12.54 7.34
N PRO A 193 -27.42 -13.29 8.43
CA PRO A 193 -28.67 -13.99 8.70
C PRO A 193 -29.77 -13.00 9.11
N ASP A 194 -31.03 -13.27 8.75
CA ASP A 194 -32.17 -12.42 9.13
C ASP A 194 -32.29 -12.29 10.65
N THR A 195 -31.89 -13.33 11.39
CA THR A 195 -31.90 -13.38 12.84
C THR A 195 -30.98 -12.35 13.49
N ILE A 196 -30.00 -11.77 12.77
CA ILE A 196 -29.15 -10.68 13.28
C ILE A 196 -29.99 -9.54 13.86
N SER A 197 -31.18 -9.34 13.29
CA SER A 197 -32.17 -8.34 13.65
C SER A 197 -32.64 -8.38 15.11
N ASN A 198 -32.47 -9.50 15.82
CA ASN A 198 -32.87 -9.62 17.23
C ASN A 198 -31.82 -9.04 18.20
N LEU A 199 -30.65 -8.62 17.72
CA LEU A 199 -29.62 -7.96 18.54
C LEU A 199 -30.03 -6.52 18.88
N ALA A 200 -31.05 -6.36 19.72
CA ALA A 200 -31.72 -5.10 19.97
C ALA A 200 -30.82 -3.98 20.51
N ASN A 201 -29.71 -4.32 21.17
CA ASN A 201 -28.75 -3.36 21.73
C ASN A 201 -27.54 -3.09 20.81
N LEU A 202 -27.48 -3.69 19.62
CA LEU A 202 -26.34 -3.55 18.72
C LEU A 202 -26.27 -2.10 18.19
N THR A 203 -25.12 -1.47 18.40
CA THR A 203 -24.83 -0.10 17.98
C THR A 203 -23.84 -0.04 16.82
N SER A 204 -22.95 -1.03 16.73
CA SER A 204 -21.90 -1.08 15.71
C SER A 204 -21.70 -2.49 15.16
N LEU A 205 -21.73 -2.62 13.84
CA LEU A 205 -21.56 -3.90 13.13
C LEU A 205 -20.47 -3.78 12.06
N TYR A 206 -19.40 -4.56 12.23
CA TYR A 206 -18.25 -4.57 11.32
C TYR A 206 -18.17 -5.88 10.55
N LEU A 207 -18.42 -5.82 9.24
CA LEU A 207 -18.52 -6.97 8.33
C LEU A 207 -17.73 -6.78 7.02
N TYR A 208 -16.89 -5.75 6.95
CA TYR A 208 -16.07 -5.47 5.77
C TYR A 208 -15.04 -6.59 5.48
N ASN A 209 -14.46 -6.61 4.27
CA ASN A 209 -13.52 -7.66 3.82
C ASN A 209 -14.09 -9.08 4.01
N ASN A 210 -15.29 -9.34 3.48
CA ASN A 210 -15.96 -10.65 3.50
C ASN A 210 -16.45 -11.01 2.08
N GLN A 211 -17.34 -11.99 1.97
CA GLN A 211 -17.94 -12.45 0.71
C GLN A 211 -19.46 -12.22 0.72
N ILE A 212 -19.94 -11.19 1.43
CA ILE A 212 -21.37 -10.91 1.60
C ILE A 212 -21.96 -10.39 0.30
N THR A 213 -23.07 -10.98 -0.14
CA THR A 213 -23.73 -10.64 -1.42
C THR A 213 -24.96 -9.74 -1.29
N ALA A 214 -25.55 -9.66 -0.10
CA ALA A 214 -26.76 -8.88 0.16
C ALA A 214 -26.85 -8.42 1.62
N ILE A 215 -27.53 -7.30 1.82
CA ILE A 215 -27.96 -6.81 3.13
C ILE A 215 -29.43 -7.26 3.30
N PRO A 216 -29.77 -8.05 4.33
CA PRO A 216 -31.13 -8.53 4.53
C PRO A 216 -32.04 -7.39 5.01
N ASP A 217 -33.31 -7.40 4.58
CA ASP A 217 -34.32 -6.42 5.05
C ASP A 217 -34.45 -6.42 6.57
N ALA A 218 -34.25 -7.57 7.22
CA ALA A 218 -34.30 -7.72 8.66
C ALA A 218 -33.30 -6.82 9.41
N ILE A 219 -32.21 -6.38 8.77
CA ILE A 219 -31.23 -5.46 9.38
C ILE A 219 -31.90 -4.20 9.92
N SER A 220 -33.00 -3.79 9.28
CA SER A 220 -33.80 -2.61 9.61
C SER A 220 -34.40 -2.60 11.02
N ASN A 221 -34.48 -3.76 11.69
CA ASN A 221 -34.97 -3.86 13.07
C ASN A 221 -33.90 -3.55 14.13
N LEU A 222 -32.64 -3.35 13.74
CA LEU A 222 -31.56 -2.95 14.64
C LEU A 222 -31.70 -1.47 15.03
N ALA A 223 -32.70 -1.16 15.85
CA ALA A 223 -33.12 0.21 16.16
C ALA A 223 -32.02 1.10 16.78
N ASN A 224 -31.02 0.50 17.42
CA ASN A 224 -29.90 1.21 18.05
C ASN A 224 -28.64 1.29 17.17
N LEU A 225 -28.66 0.73 15.95
CA LEU A 225 -27.50 0.71 15.07
C LEU A 225 -27.14 2.13 14.63
N THR A 226 -25.90 2.52 14.88
CA THR A 226 -25.32 3.82 14.52
C THR A 226 -24.27 3.70 13.43
N SER A 227 -23.59 2.55 13.36
CA SER A 227 -22.49 2.31 12.43
C SER A 227 -22.61 0.93 11.76
N LEU A 228 -22.61 0.92 10.43
CA LEU A 228 -22.63 -0.29 9.62
C LEU A 228 -21.51 -0.25 8.57
N TYR A 229 -20.51 -1.12 8.74
CA TYR A 229 -19.34 -1.20 7.85
C TYR A 229 -19.34 -2.48 7.04
N LEU A 230 -19.47 -2.35 5.72
CA LEU A 230 -19.67 -3.43 4.76
C LEU A 230 -18.76 -3.29 3.52
N TYR A 231 -17.74 -2.44 3.56
CA TYR A 231 -16.84 -2.26 2.43
C TYR A 231 -16.06 -3.54 2.04
N ASN A 232 -15.58 -3.61 0.80
CA ASN A 232 -14.88 -4.77 0.23
C ASN A 232 -15.70 -6.07 0.40
N ASN A 233 -16.92 -6.06 -0.14
CA ASN A 233 -17.83 -7.21 -0.20
C ASN A 233 -18.36 -7.36 -1.64
N GLN A 234 -19.41 -8.16 -1.82
CA GLN A 234 -20.05 -8.44 -3.12
C GLN A 234 -21.52 -7.97 -3.12
N ILE A 235 -21.84 -6.95 -2.33
CA ILE A 235 -23.22 -6.46 -2.15
C ILE A 235 -23.71 -5.80 -3.43
N THR A 236 -24.88 -6.21 -3.92
CA THR A 236 -25.43 -5.75 -5.20
C THR A 236 -26.46 -4.62 -5.07
N ALA A 237 -27.09 -4.47 -3.90
CA ALA A 237 -28.12 -3.48 -3.65
C ALA A 237 -28.19 -3.07 -2.18
N ILE A 238 -28.63 -1.83 -1.94
CA ILE A 238 -29.04 -1.33 -0.63
C ILE A 238 -30.56 -1.56 -0.50
N PRO A 239 -31.05 -2.30 0.51
CA PRO A 239 -32.48 -2.57 0.66
C PRO A 239 -33.25 -1.32 1.09
N ASP A 240 -34.50 -1.18 0.64
CA ASP A 240 -35.38 -0.07 1.06
C ASP A 240 -35.54 -0.01 2.59
N ALA A 241 -35.48 -1.17 3.24
CA ALA A 241 -35.60 -1.33 4.68
C ALA A 241 -34.47 -0.61 5.47
N ILE A 242 -33.34 -0.28 4.84
CA ILE A 242 -32.24 0.47 5.49
C ILE A 242 -32.73 1.78 6.12
N SER A 243 -33.77 2.37 5.53
CA SER A 243 -34.42 3.62 5.94
C SER A 243 -35.03 3.61 7.35
N ASN A 244 -35.28 2.41 7.93
CA ASN A 244 -35.80 2.29 9.30
C ASN A 244 -34.71 2.38 10.37
N LEU A 245 -33.42 2.38 9.98
CA LEU A 245 -32.31 2.56 10.91
C LEU A 245 -32.18 4.03 11.35
N ALA A 246 -33.15 4.54 12.10
CA ALA A 246 -33.29 5.95 12.44
C ALA A 246 -32.11 6.56 13.24
N ASN A 247 -31.22 5.72 13.78
CA ASN A 247 -30.02 6.13 14.51
C ASN A 247 -28.73 5.98 13.70
N LEU A 248 -28.80 5.52 12.43
CA LEU A 248 -27.62 5.31 11.60
C LEU A 248 -26.94 6.64 11.27
N THR A 249 -25.66 6.72 11.58
CA THR A 249 -24.79 7.89 11.36
C THR A 249 -23.72 7.61 10.32
N SER A 250 -23.26 6.35 10.21
CA SER A 250 -22.22 5.93 9.28
C SER A 250 -22.64 4.66 8.55
N LEU A 251 -22.66 4.74 7.22
CA LEU A 251 -22.87 3.60 6.32
C LEU A 251 -21.71 3.52 5.33
N ASP A 252 -20.89 2.48 5.45
CA ASP A 252 -19.76 2.27 4.56
C ASP A 252 -19.99 1.05 3.67
N LEU A 253 -20.09 1.31 2.37
CA LEU A 253 -20.35 0.33 1.32
C LEU A 253 -19.29 0.41 0.21
N GLU A 254 -18.10 0.97 0.49
CA GLU A 254 -17.00 1.08 -0.48
C GLU A 254 -16.66 -0.28 -1.12
N ASN A 255 -16.29 -0.30 -2.40
CA ASN A 255 -15.87 -1.50 -3.15
C ASN A 255 -16.88 -2.65 -3.05
N ASN A 256 -18.12 -2.39 -3.49
CA ASN A 256 -19.17 -3.37 -3.66
C ASN A 256 -19.69 -3.34 -5.12
N GLN A 257 -20.85 -3.93 -5.39
CA GLN A 257 -21.48 -4.02 -6.71
C GLN A 257 -22.80 -3.22 -6.80
N ILE A 258 -22.92 -2.15 -6.00
CA ILE A 258 -24.15 -1.35 -5.90
C ILE A 258 -24.30 -0.44 -7.13
N THR A 259 -25.49 -0.47 -7.74
CA THR A 259 -25.80 0.31 -8.94
C THR A 259 -26.78 1.45 -8.70
N ALA A 260 -27.54 1.40 -7.59
CA ALA A 260 -28.58 2.38 -7.26
C ALA A 260 -28.72 2.58 -5.75
N ILE A 261 -29.25 3.74 -5.36
CA ILE A 261 -29.58 4.09 -3.98
C ILE A 261 -31.11 4.13 -3.85
N PRO A 262 -31.72 3.46 -2.86
CA PRO A 262 -33.17 3.47 -2.67
C PRO A 262 -33.66 4.85 -2.21
N ASP A 263 -34.81 5.31 -2.73
CA ASP A 263 -35.43 6.58 -2.37
C ASP A 263 -35.63 6.73 -0.85
N SER A 264 -35.90 5.61 -0.18
CA SER A 264 -36.15 5.56 1.25
C SER A 264 -34.96 6.01 2.09
N ILE A 265 -33.71 5.94 1.60
CA ILE A 265 -32.52 6.34 2.36
C ILE A 265 -32.55 7.81 2.79
N GLN A 266 -33.31 8.67 2.08
CA GLN A 266 -33.45 10.09 2.41
C GLN A 266 -34.11 10.32 3.78
N SER A 267 -34.80 9.32 4.33
CA SER A 267 -35.37 9.40 5.69
C SER A 267 -34.32 9.35 6.79
N LEU A 268 -33.10 8.90 6.48
CA LEU A 268 -31.98 8.78 7.43
C LEU A 268 -31.38 10.15 7.74
N THR A 269 -32.14 10.98 8.46
CA THR A 269 -31.77 12.36 8.80
C THR A 269 -30.52 12.50 9.69
N LYS A 270 -30.09 11.41 10.34
CA LYS A 270 -28.86 11.35 11.13
C LYS A 270 -27.66 10.78 10.37
N LEU A 271 -27.83 10.36 9.12
CA LEU A 271 -26.73 9.80 8.33
C LEU A 271 -25.75 10.91 7.96
N GLU A 272 -24.59 10.89 8.60
CA GLU A 272 -23.51 11.86 8.39
C GLU A 272 -22.56 11.38 7.29
N TYR A 273 -22.25 10.08 7.26
CA TYR A 273 -21.28 9.48 6.35
C TYR A 273 -21.90 8.36 5.50
N LEU A 274 -21.68 8.43 4.19
CA LEU A 274 -22.09 7.41 3.23
C LEU A 274 -20.98 7.18 2.22
N ASP A 275 -20.27 6.06 2.36
CA ASP A 275 -19.24 5.70 1.39
C ASP A 275 -19.78 4.73 0.34
N LEU A 276 -19.70 5.15 -0.92
CA LEU A 276 -20.09 4.36 -2.10
C LEU A 276 -18.97 4.28 -3.13
N ARG A 277 -17.73 4.66 -2.77
CA ARG A 277 -16.58 4.57 -3.68
C ARG A 277 -16.41 3.13 -4.18
N GLY A 278 -15.87 2.96 -5.38
CA GLY A 278 -15.66 1.64 -5.97
C GLY A 278 -16.92 0.85 -6.33
N ASN A 279 -18.11 1.47 -6.31
CA ASN A 279 -19.35 0.85 -6.78
C ASN A 279 -19.70 1.32 -8.21
N PRO A 280 -20.39 0.47 -9.02
CA PRO A 280 -20.88 0.81 -10.36
C PRO A 280 -22.13 1.72 -10.32
N ILE A 281 -22.08 2.80 -9.54
CA ILE A 281 -23.16 3.79 -9.37
C ILE A 281 -22.93 5.03 -10.25
N SER A 282 -24.01 5.60 -10.78
CA SER A 282 -23.99 6.80 -11.65
C SER A 282 -23.71 8.11 -10.89
N ILE A 283 -22.70 8.13 -10.03
CA ILE A 283 -22.24 9.31 -9.28
C ILE A 283 -20.78 9.59 -9.66
N PRO A 284 -20.39 10.84 -9.96
CA PRO A 284 -19.00 11.20 -10.16
C PRO A 284 -18.16 10.85 -8.94
N ARG A 285 -17.01 10.19 -9.17
CA ARG A 285 -16.11 9.80 -8.08
C ARG A 285 -15.65 11.01 -7.25
N ASP A 286 -15.46 12.17 -7.87
CA ASP A 286 -15.09 13.40 -7.17
C ASP A 286 -16.11 13.81 -6.11
N LEU A 287 -17.39 13.43 -6.29
CA LEU A 287 -18.44 13.63 -5.29
C LEU A 287 -18.39 12.55 -4.19
N LEU A 288 -18.02 11.32 -4.56
CA LEU A 288 -17.83 10.21 -3.62
C LEU A 288 -16.51 10.30 -2.83
N ALA A 289 -15.58 11.15 -3.25
CA ALA A 289 -14.33 11.38 -2.55
C ALA A 289 -14.58 12.11 -1.21
N PRO A 290 -13.86 11.77 -0.14
CA PRO A 290 -13.97 12.52 1.10
C PRO A 290 -13.51 13.98 0.91
N PRO A 291 -14.07 14.94 1.66
CA PRO A 291 -13.55 16.30 1.72
C PRO A 291 -12.08 16.33 2.18
N ALA A 292 -11.35 17.38 1.82
CA ALA A 292 -9.94 17.50 2.20
C ALA A 292 -9.76 17.42 3.74
N GLY A 293 -8.95 16.47 4.20
CA GLY A 293 -8.67 16.24 5.62
C GLY A 293 -9.69 15.39 6.38
N ASP A 294 -10.71 14.86 5.70
CA ASP A 294 -11.57 13.79 6.22
C ASP A 294 -11.23 12.47 5.52
N HIS A 295 -11.53 11.35 6.18
CA HIS A 295 -11.32 10.02 5.62
C HIS A 295 -12.60 9.43 5.02
N ARG A 296 -13.77 10.04 5.27
CA ARG A 296 -15.08 9.52 4.87
C ARG A 296 -15.91 10.57 4.15
N PRO A 297 -16.61 10.21 3.06
CA PRO A 297 -17.49 11.14 2.35
C PRO A 297 -18.77 11.44 3.12
N ALA A 298 -19.18 12.71 3.08
CA ALA A 298 -20.42 13.17 3.68
C ALA A 298 -21.64 12.66 2.90
N ALA A 299 -22.65 12.17 3.61
CA ALA A 299 -23.82 11.54 2.98
C ALA A 299 -24.70 12.53 2.22
N ARG A 300 -24.93 13.73 2.78
CA ARG A 300 -25.87 14.70 2.23
C ARG A 300 -25.55 15.13 0.79
N PRO A 301 -24.31 15.56 0.45
CA PRO A 301 -23.97 15.90 -0.94
C PRO A 301 -24.23 14.76 -1.94
N ILE A 302 -23.92 13.53 -1.54
CA ILE A 302 -24.08 12.32 -2.37
C ILE A 302 -25.56 12.08 -2.67
N LEU A 303 -26.40 12.08 -1.62
CA LEU A 303 -27.83 11.85 -1.75
C LEU A 303 -28.50 12.98 -2.55
N ASP A 304 -28.19 14.24 -2.23
CA ASP A 304 -28.78 15.39 -2.93
C ASP A 304 -28.45 15.40 -4.42
N TYR A 305 -27.20 15.11 -4.79
CA TYR A 305 -26.84 14.96 -6.18
C TYR A 305 -27.57 13.78 -6.84
N TYR A 306 -27.51 12.59 -6.22
CA TYR A 306 -28.05 11.36 -6.80
C TYR A 306 -29.55 11.49 -7.10
N PHE A 307 -30.33 12.03 -6.18
CA PHE A 307 -31.77 12.16 -6.36
C PHE A 307 -32.16 13.29 -7.32
N ARG A 308 -31.42 14.41 -7.36
CA ARG A 308 -31.68 15.47 -8.34
C ARG A 308 -31.42 15.02 -9.77
N ILE A 309 -30.43 14.16 -9.99
CA ILE A 309 -30.17 13.63 -11.33
C ILE A 309 -31.20 12.59 -11.80
N GLN A 310 -32.00 12.02 -10.89
CA GLN A 310 -33.08 11.11 -11.28
C GLN A 310 -34.28 11.84 -11.90
N ASP A 311 -34.48 13.13 -11.61
CA ASP A 311 -35.51 13.92 -12.30
C ASP A 311 -34.95 14.46 -13.63
N PRO A 312 -35.47 14.03 -14.80
CA PRO A 312 -35.02 14.53 -16.10
C PRO A 312 -35.29 16.04 -16.30
N LYS A 313 -36.16 16.66 -15.49
CA LYS A 313 -36.42 18.11 -15.53
C LYS A 313 -35.43 18.91 -14.70
N GLU A 314 -34.78 18.28 -13.72
CA GLU A 314 -33.79 18.92 -12.86
C GLU A 314 -32.35 18.58 -13.23
N SER A 315 -32.13 17.80 -14.28
CA SER A 315 -30.80 17.43 -14.75
C SER A 315 -30.56 17.75 -16.23
N THR A 316 -29.31 18.09 -16.55
CA THR A 316 -28.82 18.25 -17.93
C THR A 316 -27.60 17.37 -18.12
N GLN A 317 -27.53 16.65 -19.24
CA GLN A 317 -26.32 15.92 -19.62
C GLN A 317 -25.28 16.89 -20.14
N ILE A 318 -24.10 16.90 -19.52
CA ILE A 318 -22.95 17.69 -19.98
C ILE A 318 -21.94 16.78 -20.67
N TYR A 319 -21.52 17.19 -21.87
CA TYR A 319 -20.50 16.53 -22.68
C TYR A 319 -19.21 17.33 -22.60
N GLU A 320 -18.66 17.44 -21.39
CA GLU A 320 -17.45 18.22 -21.15
C GLU A 320 -16.30 17.31 -20.71
N ALA A 321 -15.22 17.35 -21.48
CA ALA A 321 -14.06 16.50 -21.25
C ALA A 321 -12.80 17.31 -20.96
N LYS A 322 -11.84 16.66 -20.31
CA LYS A 322 -10.54 17.22 -19.98
C LYS A 322 -9.45 16.48 -20.75
N ILE A 323 -8.60 17.24 -21.45
CA ILE A 323 -7.36 16.73 -22.04
C ILE A 323 -6.19 17.28 -21.23
N LEU A 324 -5.22 16.44 -20.93
CA LEU A 324 -3.96 16.82 -20.29
C LEU A 324 -2.80 16.46 -21.20
N ILE A 325 -2.08 17.47 -21.68
CA ILE A 325 -0.89 17.27 -22.52
C ILE A 325 0.35 17.29 -21.63
N VAL A 326 1.05 16.16 -21.59
CA VAL A 326 2.23 15.95 -20.75
C VAL A 326 3.41 15.46 -21.59
N GLY A 327 4.61 15.63 -21.06
CA GLY A 327 5.86 15.33 -21.78
C GLY A 327 6.94 16.36 -21.49
N GLU A 328 8.17 16.08 -21.95
CA GLU A 328 9.33 16.94 -21.72
C GLU A 328 9.16 18.39 -22.19
N GLY A 329 9.88 19.31 -21.56
CA GLY A 329 10.03 20.67 -22.07
C GLY A 329 10.52 20.66 -23.52
N GLY A 330 9.80 21.35 -24.41
CA GLY A 330 10.16 21.45 -25.82
C GLY A 330 9.71 20.29 -26.73
N SER A 331 8.93 19.31 -26.23
CA SER A 331 8.43 18.19 -27.05
C SER A 331 7.35 18.56 -28.08
N GLY A 332 6.84 19.79 -28.03
CA GLY A 332 5.81 20.30 -28.95
C GLY A 332 4.38 20.29 -28.40
N LYS A 333 4.20 20.21 -27.07
CA LYS A 333 2.89 20.21 -26.39
C LYS A 333 2.01 21.40 -26.77
N THR A 334 2.51 22.62 -26.57
CA THR A 334 1.81 23.88 -26.91
C THR A 334 1.48 23.96 -28.39
N SER A 335 2.42 23.52 -29.24
CA SER A 335 2.23 23.46 -30.69
C SER A 335 1.12 22.48 -31.09
N LEU A 336 1.08 21.29 -30.47
CA LEU A 336 0.00 20.32 -30.65
C LEU A 336 -1.34 20.89 -30.17
N ALA A 337 -1.39 21.49 -28.99
CA ALA A 337 -2.61 22.07 -28.41
C ALA A 337 -3.23 23.12 -29.35
N ASN A 338 -2.41 24.04 -29.88
CA ASN A 338 -2.87 25.06 -30.82
C ASN A 338 -3.29 24.46 -32.18
N LYS A 339 -2.57 23.46 -32.69
CA LYS A 339 -2.92 22.76 -33.94
C LYS A 339 -4.20 21.93 -33.85
N LEU A 340 -4.55 21.42 -32.67
CA LEU A 340 -5.82 20.73 -32.44
C LEU A 340 -7.02 21.68 -32.57
N ILE A 341 -6.85 22.95 -32.16
CA ILE A 341 -7.88 23.99 -32.21
C ILE A 341 -7.95 24.62 -33.60
N ASP A 342 -6.80 25.01 -34.15
CA ASP A 342 -6.67 25.58 -35.49
C ASP A 342 -5.55 24.88 -36.26
N ALA A 343 -5.92 24.04 -37.21
CA ALA A 343 -4.98 23.33 -38.08
C ALA A 343 -4.07 24.28 -38.88
N ASN A 344 -4.50 25.53 -39.10
CA ASN A 344 -3.73 26.56 -39.82
C ASN A 344 -2.75 27.34 -38.94
N TYR A 345 -2.70 27.05 -37.62
CA TYR A 345 -1.77 27.70 -36.69
C TYR A 345 -0.34 27.63 -37.22
N GLN A 346 0.32 28.78 -37.34
CA GLN A 346 1.71 28.87 -37.79
C GLN A 346 2.63 28.67 -36.58
N LEU A 347 3.55 27.70 -36.68
CA LEU A 347 4.51 27.44 -35.61
C LEU A 347 5.42 28.65 -35.39
N LYS A 348 5.67 29.00 -34.13
CA LYS A 348 6.61 30.07 -33.78
C LYS A 348 8.06 29.64 -34.13
N PRO A 349 8.95 30.57 -34.53
CA PRO A 349 10.36 30.28 -34.73
C PRO A 349 11.00 29.73 -33.44
N GLU A 350 11.95 28.80 -33.53
CA GLU A 350 12.60 28.17 -32.35
C GLU A 350 13.27 29.17 -31.41
N THR A 351 13.63 30.36 -31.89
CA THR A 351 14.21 31.46 -31.09
C THR A 351 13.19 32.22 -30.25
N GLU A 352 11.89 32.09 -30.56
CA GLU A 352 10.77 32.72 -29.86
C GLU A 352 9.88 31.70 -29.12
N ASP A 353 10.14 30.40 -29.30
CA ASP A 353 9.44 29.28 -28.66
C ASP A 353 9.95 29.08 -27.24
N ILE A 354 9.57 30.00 -26.34
CA ILE A 354 9.88 29.92 -24.91
C ILE A 354 9.00 28.80 -24.31
N SER A 355 9.59 27.90 -23.53
CA SER A 355 8.84 26.85 -22.83
C SER A 355 7.72 27.46 -21.99
N THR A 356 6.50 26.89 -22.09
CA THR A 356 5.35 27.27 -21.25
C THR A 356 5.77 27.34 -19.78
N GLN A 357 5.51 28.50 -19.17
CA GLN A 357 5.73 28.74 -17.75
C GLN A 357 4.40 28.51 -17.03
N GLY A 358 4.28 27.40 -16.31
CA GLY A 358 3.04 27.03 -15.62
C GLY A 358 2.02 26.27 -16.47
N ILE A 359 0.77 26.73 -16.49
CA ILE A 359 -0.39 25.99 -17.03
C ILE A 359 -1.21 26.91 -17.95
N ASP A 360 -1.36 26.51 -19.22
CA ASP A 360 -2.30 27.14 -20.15
C ASP A 360 -3.52 26.23 -20.36
N ILE A 361 -4.72 26.83 -20.35
CA ILE A 361 -5.98 26.11 -20.61
C ILE A 361 -6.57 26.66 -21.90
N LEU A 362 -6.69 25.79 -22.91
CA LEU A 362 -7.30 26.12 -24.19
C LEU A 362 -8.64 25.38 -24.33
N GLN A 363 -9.59 25.98 -25.03
CA GLN A 363 -10.89 25.37 -25.30
C GLN A 363 -10.98 24.90 -26.74
N TRP A 364 -11.43 23.66 -26.91
CA TRP A 364 -11.71 23.05 -28.20
C TRP A 364 -13.12 22.46 -28.18
N GLU A 365 -13.87 22.68 -29.26
CA GLU A 365 -15.23 22.14 -29.41
C GLU A 365 -15.32 21.31 -30.67
N PHE A 366 -16.04 20.18 -30.60
CA PHE A 366 -16.37 19.37 -31.75
C PHE A 366 -17.75 18.72 -31.59
N THR A 367 -18.38 18.36 -32.71
CA THR A 367 -19.64 17.62 -32.71
C THR A 367 -19.35 16.13 -32.82
N GLY A 368 -19.77 15.35 -31.81
CA GLY A 368 -19.56 13.91 -31.77
C GLY A 368 -20.52 13.11 -32.67
N ARG A 369 -20.28 11.81 -32.77
CA ARG A 369 -21.12 10.85 -33.55
C ARG A 369 -22.57 10.79 -33.05
N ASN A 370 -22.80 11.06 -31.77
CA ASN A 370 -24.11 11.17 -31.15
C ASN A 370 -24.81 12.53 -31.42
N GLN A 371 -24.25 13.38 -32.28
CA GLN A 371 -24.70 14.74 -32.59
C GLN A 371 -24.68 15.72 -31.40
N GLN A 372 -24.00 15.35 -30.31
CA GLN A 372 -23.80 16.23 -29.16
C GLN A 372 -22.52 17.05 -29.35
N THR A 373 -22.53 18.29 -28.87
CA THR A 373 -21.35 19.15 -28.86
C THR A 373 -20.51 18.82 -27.64
N TYR A 374 -19.29 18.35 -27.86
CA TYR A 374 -18.30 18.11 -26.82
C TYR A 374 -17.47 19.37 -26.60
N LYS A 375 -17.47 19.86 -25.36
CA LYS A 375 -16.58 20.94 -24.92
C LYS A 375 -15.34 20.32 -24.28
N VAL A 376 -14.15 20.66 -24.78
CA VAL A 376 -12.90 20.06 -24.34
C VAL A 376 -11.99 21.14 -23.77
N ASN A 377 -11.62 21.00 -22.50
CA ASN A 377 -10.60 21.84 -21.88
C ASN A 377 -9.24 21.14 -22.02
N ILE A 378 -8.36 21.72 -22.83
CA ILE A 378 -6.99 21.24 -23.08
C ILE A 378 -6.04 21.94 -22.12
N TRP A 379 -5.43 21.19 -21.21
CA TRP A 379 -4.46 21.66 -20.24
C TRP A 379 -3.04 21.39 -20.77
N ASP A 380 -2.29 22.46 -21.04
CA ASP A 380 -0.88 22.41 -21.46
C ASP A 380 0.03 22.74 -20.26
N PHE A 381 0.75 21.74 -19.77
CA PHE A 381 1.69 21.91 -18.66
C PHE A 381 3.10 22.24 -19.12
N GLY A 382 3.72 23.21 -18.45
CA GLY A 382 5.15 23.47 -18.57
C GLY A 382 5.96 22.24 -18.16
N GLY A 383 6.78 21.69 -19.05
CA GLY A 383 7.52 20.45 -18.78
C GLY A 383 8.72 20.58 -17.81
N GLN A 384 8.75 21.61 -16.95
CA GLN A 384 9.88 21.91 -16.08
C GLN A 384 9.77 21.22 -14.72
N ASP A 385 10.91 20.79 -14.17
CA ASP A 385 10.97 19.99 -12.95
C ASP A 385 10.42 20.65 -11.68
N ILE A 386 10.44 21.99 -11.64
CA ILE A 386 9.99 22.80 -10.50
C ILE A 386 8.47 22.71 -10.33
N TYR A 387 7.73 22.40 -11.39
CA TYR A 387 6.27 22.47 -11.40
C TYR A 387 5.57 21.14 -11.11
N HIS A 388 6.29 20.01 -11.10
CA HIS A 388 5.71 18.68 -10.83
C HIS A 388 4.93 18.61 -9.50
N GLN A 389 5.40 19.34 -8.48
CA GLN A 389 4.74 19.39 -7.17
C GLN A 389 3.37 20.09 -7.22
N THR A 390 3.17 21.00 -8.17
CA THR A 390 1.93 21.74 -8.38
C THR A 390 1.02 21.10 -9.43
N HIS A 391 1.58 20.43 -10.44
CA HIS A 391 0.78 19.78 -11.50
C HIS A 391 -0.10 18.65 -10.99
N GLN A 392 0.34 17.94 -9.95
CA GLN A 392 -0.46 16.88 -9.33
C GLN A 392 -1.82 17.33 -8.81
N PHE A 393 -2.02 18.61 -8.48
CA PHE A 393 -3.34 19.13 -8.08
C PHE A 393 -4.34 19.17 -9.24
N PHE A 394 -3.84 19.05 -10.47
CA PHE A 394 -4.61 19.12 -11.70
C PHE A 394 -4.63 17.81 -12.46
N LEU A 395 -3.85 16.81 -12.05
CA LEU A 395 -3.92 15.45 -12.59
C LEU A 395 -5.12 14.75 -11.94
N THR A 396 -6.14 14.45 -12.74
CA THR A 396 -7.41 13.89 -12.28
C THR A 396 -7.81 12.67 -13.12
N GLU A 397 -8.78 11.91 -12.62
CA GLU A 397 -9.46 10.86 -13.39
C GLU A 397 -10.32 11.45 -14.52
N ARG A 398 -10.92 10.57 -15.35
CA ARG A 398 -11.82 10.93 -16.47
C ARG A 398 -11.21 11.98 -17.42
N THR A 399 -9.90 11.88 -17.59
CA THR A 399 -9.11 12.77 -18.41
C THR A 399 -8.51 11.96 -19.55
N LEU A 400 -8.40 12.53 -20.74
CA LEU A 400 -7.58 11.95 -21.80
C LEU A 400 -6.16 12.51 -21.71
N TYR A 401 -5.18 11.65 -21.40
CA TYR A 401 -3.78 12.05 -21.31
C TYR A 401 -3.11 11.93 -22.68
N LEU A 402 -2.51 13.01 -23.16
CA LEU A 402 -1.70 13.04 -24.37
C LEU A 402 -0.23 13.13 -23.97
N LEU A 403 0.50 12.02 -24.06
CA LEU A 403 1.94 12.00 -23.79
C LEU A 403 2.70 12.32 -25.08
N VAL A 404 3.29 13.51 -25.16
CA VAL A 404 4.03 13.96 -26.35
C VAL A 404 5.51 13.66 -26.18
N ALA A 405 6.01 12.71 -26.97
CA ALA A 405 7.42 12.33 -27.02
C ALA A 405 8.16 13.09 -28.12
N ASP A 406 9.33 13.64 -27.79
CA ASP A 406 10.24 14.24 -28.78
C ASP A 406 11.12 13.15 -29.41
N SER A 407 11.14 13.10 -30.74
CA SER A 407 11.93 12.13 -31.52
C SER A 407 13.43 12.45 -31.59
N ARG A 408 13.91 13.54 -30.96
CA ARG A 408 15.31 13.99 -31.02
C ARG A 408 16.23 13.39 -29.95
N LYS A 409 15.71 12.71 -28.93
CA LYS A 409 16.49 12.09 -27.84
C LYS A 409 16.16 10.60 -27.73
N GLU A 410 17.18 9.74 -27.66
CA GLU A 410 17.00 8.29 -27.46
C GLU A 410 16.53 7.96 -26.03
N ASP A 411 16.85 8.83 -25.05
CA ASP A 411 16.53 8.68 -23.63
C ASP A 411 15.50 9.75 -23.23
N THR A 412 14.23 9.50 -23.53
CA THR A 412 13.14 10.42 -23.19
C THR A 412 12.49 10.06 -21.85
N ASP A 413 12.05 11.05 -21.08
CA ASP A 413 11.30 10.93 -19.82
C ASP A 413 9.87 10.34 -20.00
N HIS A 414 9.61 9.65 -21.11
CA HIS A 414 8.30 9.06 -21.41
C HIS A 414 7.86 8.07 -20.32
N TYR A 415 8.78 7.24 -19.82
CA TYR A 415 8.51 6.32 -18.72
C TYR A 415 8.16 7.05 -17.42
N PHE A 416 8.89 8.13 -17.10
CA PHE A 416 8.57 8.99 -15.95
C PHE A 416 7.14 9.52 -16.04
N TRP A 417 6.74 10.08 -17.19
CA TRP A 417 5.39 10.62 -17.37
C TRP A 417 4.31 9.53 -17.35
N LEU A 418 4.56 8.34 -17.91
CA LEU A 418 3.62 7.22 -17.83
C LEU A 418 3.40 6.79 -16.38
N GLN A 419 4.44 6.74 -15.55
CA GLN A 419 4.31 6.45 -14.11
C GLN A 419 3.55 7.56 -13.36
N VAL A 420 3.81 8.83 -13.69
CA VAL A 420 3.03 9.96 -13.15
C VAL A 420 1.54 9.81 -13.52
N ILE A 421 1.22 9.52 -14.79
CA ILE A 421 -0.16 9.30 -15.22
C ILE A 421 -0.77 8.07 -14.52
N ARG A 422 -0.02 6.96 -14.38
CA ARG A 422 -0.49 5.77 -13.65
C ARG A 422 -0.87 6.09 -12.21
N LEU A 423 -0.06 6.90 -11.52
CA LEU A 423 -0.30 7.28 -10.13
C LEU A 423 -1.46 8.27 -9.96
N TYR A 424 -1.57 9.28 -10.81
CA TYR A 424 -2.57 10.35 -10.62
C TYR A 424 -3.80 10.24 -11.54
N GLY A 425 -3.65 9.73 -12.76
CA GLY A 425 -4.71 9.59 -13.76
C GLY A 425 -5.56 8.32 -13.66
N LYS A 426 -5.10 7.31 -12.90
CA LYS A 426 -5.79 6.02 -12.67
C LYS A 426 -6.15 5.30 -13.98
N ASP A 427 -7.42 4.99 -14.22
CA ASP A 427 -7.91 4.30 -15.43
C ASP A 427 -8.09 5.22 -16.64
N SER A 428 -7.56 6.43 -16.57
CA SER A 428 -7.64 7.39 -17.66
C SER A 428 -6.87 6.91 -18.90
N PRO A 429 -7.47 7.01 -20.10
CA PRO A 429 -6.81 6.60 -21.33
C PRO A 429 -5.59 7.48 -21.62
N VAL A 430 -4.52 6.83 -22.10
CA VAL A 430 -3.27 7.51 -22.48
C VAL A 430 -3.00 7.32 -23.97
N LEU A 431 -2.90 8.42 -24.71
CA LEU A 431 -2.47 8.45 -26.10
C LEU A 431 -1.02 8.92 -26.18
N LEU A 432 -0.15 8.05 -26.67
CA LEU A 432 1.24 8.39 -26.95
C LEU A 432 1.35 9.06 -28.33
N ILE A 433 1.80 10.31 -28.36
CA ILE A 433 1.95 11.10 -29.58
C ILE A 433 3.45 11.26 -29.87
N GLN A 434 3.88 10.71 -31.00
CA GLN A 434 5.26 10.75 -31.45
C GLN A 434 5.44 11.91 -32.42
N ASN A 435 6.06 13.00 -31.95
CA ASN A 435 6.30 14.17 -32.78
C ASN A 435 7.55 13.96 -33.66
N GLU A 436 7.35 13.62 -34.94
CA GLU A 436 8.37 13.36 -35.97
C GLU A 436 8.96 14.65 -36.57
N LYS A 437 9.31 15.61 -35.71
CA LYS A 437 9.93 16.87 -36.14
C LYS A 437 11.20 16.56 -36.97
N GLN A 438 11.28 17.10 -38.19
CA GLN A 438 12.35 16.84 -39.18
C GLN A 438 12.45 15.37 -39.70
N ASN A 439 11.36 14.60 -39.68
CA ASN A 439 11.30 13.19 -40.12
C ASN A 439 12.21 12.24 -39.32
N ARG A 440 12.52 12.55 -38.06
CA ARG A 440 13.17 11.60 -37.13
C ARG A 440 12.09 10.80 -36.40
N THR A 441 12.33 9.51 -36.21
CA THR A 441 11.43 8.60 -35.50
C THR A 441 12.09 8.09 -34.22
N CYS A 442 11.31 7.97 -33.15
CA CYS A 442 11.74 7.35 -31.89
C CYS A 442 11.20 5.93 -31.82
N ASN A 443 12.07 4.93 -31.77
CA ASN A 443 11.68 3.52 -31.61
C ASN A 443 11.43 3.22 -30.13
N LEU A 444 10.19 3.36 -29.68
CA LEU A 444 9.78 2.98 -28.33
C LEU A 444 9.41 1.48 -28.28
N ASN A 445 9.76 0.78 -27.19
CA ASN A 445 9.37 -0.61 -26.98
C ASN A 445 7.89 -0.70 -26.55
N LEU A 446 6.98 -0.52 -27.50
CA LEU A 446 5.53 -0.43 -27.24
C LEU A 446 4.94 -1.71 -26.65
N ARG A 447 5.54 -2.87 -26.91
CA ARG A 447 5.05 -4.14 -26.39
C ARG A 447 5.26 -4.23 -24.88
N GLU A 448 6.40 -3.76 -24.40
CA GLU A 448 6.72 -3.68 -22.98
C GLU A 448 5.87 -2.63 -22.29
N LEU A 449 5.80 -1.42 -22.84
CA LEU A 449 4.99 -0.34 -22.27
C LEU A 449 3.50 -0.72 -22.17
N ARG A 450 2.93 -1.42 -23.16
CA ARG A 450 1.53 -1.89 -23.08
C ARG A 450 1.31 -3.04 -22.12
N ALA A 451 2.34 -3.83 -21.82
CA ALA A 451 2.24 -4.87 -20.80
C ALA A 451 2.20 -4.26 -19.39
N GLU A 452 2.85 -3.11 -19.19
CA GLU A 452 2.89 -2.41 -17.91
C GLU A 452 1.77 -1.37 -17.73
N PHE A 453 1.34 -0.72 -18.82
CA PHE A 453 0.31 0.33 -18.82
C PHE A 453 -0.91 -0.12 -19.63
N GLU A 454 -1.89 -0.73 -18.95
CA GLU A 454 -3.10 -1.31 -19.56
C GLU A 454 -3.90 -0.30 -20.40
N HIS A 455 -3.92 0.97 -19.98
CA HIS A 455 -4.68 2.05 -20.61
C HIS A 455 -3.92 2.79 -21.73
N LEU A 456 -2.71 2.34 -22.07
CA LEU A 456 -1.89 2.92 -23.14
C LEU A 456 -2.41 2.51 -24.52
N LYS A 457 -2.97 3.47 -25.24
CA LYS A 457 -3.48 3.29 -26.61
C LYS A 457 -2.34 3.20 -27.64
N THR A 458 -2.68 2.83 -28.88
CA THR A 458 -1.71 2.80 -29.99
C THR A 458 -1.06 4.15 -30.22
N PRO A 459 0.28 4.22 -30.27
CA PRO A 459 0.96 5.48 -30.57
C PRO A 459 0.56 6.00 -31.93
N GLN A 460 0.54 7.33 -32.01
CA GLN A 460 0.21 8.06 -33.23
C GLN A 460 1.39 8.95 -33.57
N SER A 461 1.89 8.85 -34.79
CA SER A 461 2.93 9.73 -35.31
C SER A 461 2.32 11.02 -35.85
N ILE A 462 2.96 12.15 -35.56
CA ILE A 462 2.59 13.46 -36.10
C ILE A 462 3.80 14.23 -36.56
N ASN A 463 3.66 15.01 -37.62
CA ASN A 463 4.60 16.06 -37.95
C ASN A 463 3.87 17.42 -37.87
N LEU A 464 4.16 18.17 -36.81
CA LEU A 464 3.53 19.47 -36.56
C LEU A 464 3.89 20.55 -37.58
N ALA A 465 4.98 20.37 -38.35
CA ALA A 465 5.44 21.34 -39.34
C ALA A 465 4.64 21.30 -40.65
N ASP A 466 4.22 20.12 -41.09
CA ASP A 466 3.46 19.91 -42.33
C ASP A 466 2.04 19.35 -42.11
N ASN A 467 1.62 19.23 -40.85
CA ASN A 467 0.33 18.67 -40.40
C ASN A 467 0.10 17.18 -40.75
N ARG A 468 1.12 16.43 -41.14
CA ARG A 468 0.98 14.99 -41.40
C ARG A 468 0.57 14.25 -40.12
N GLY A 469 -0.48 13.42 -40.20
CA GLY A 469 -1.03 12.66 -39.08
C GLY A 469 -1.97 13.44 -38.14
N LEU A 470 -2.14 14.77 -38.33
CA LEU A 470 -2.97 15.60 -37.45
C LEU A 470 -4.45 15.18 -37.47
N THR A 471 -5.02 14.91 -38.65
CA THR A 471 -6.43 14.51 -38.79
C THR A 471 -6.71 13.17 -38.11
N GLU A 472 -5.83 12.18 -38.29
CA GLU A 472 -5.95 10.83 -37.70
C GLU A 472 -5.89 10.89 -36.16
N ILE A 473 -5.04 11.77 -35.63
CA ILE A 473 -4.94 12.06 -34.19
C ILE A 473 -6.22 12.74 -33.68
N GLN A 474 -6.73 13.76 -34.39
CA GLN A 474 -7.99 14.41 -34.01
C GLN A 474 -9.14 13.41 -33.94
N GLU A 475 -9.31 12.55 -34.95
CA GLU A 475 -10.34 11.50 -34.96
C GLU A 475 -10.15 10.47 -33.84
N THR A 476 -8.90 10.15 -33.50
CA THR A 476 -8.59 9.22 -32.40
C THR A 476 -8.90 9.86 -31.05
N ILE A 477 -8.53 11.12 -30.85
CA ILE A 477 -8.86 11.90 -29.65
C ILE A 477 -10.38 11.97 -29.49
N GLN A 478 -11.12 12.38 -30.53
CA GLN A 478 -12.58 12.49 -30.51
C GLN A 478 -13.23 11.16 -30.10
N ARG A 479 -12.81 10.03 -30.69
CA ARG A 479 -13.31 8.70 -30.32
C ARG A 479 -13.07 8.38 -28.84
N ASN A 480 -11.87 8.63 -28.31
CA ASN A 480 -11.58 8.36 -26.90
C ASN A 480 -12.38 9.27 -25.96
N LEU A 481 -12.63 10.54 -26.34
CA LEU A 481 -13.46 11.45 -25.56
C LEU A 481 -14.94 11.03 -25.56
N GLU A 482 -15.44 10.52 -26.68
CA GLU A 482 -16.79 9.94 -26.74
C GLU A 482 -16.90 8.67 -25.91
N ASP A 483 -15.89 7.79 -25.94
CA ASP A 483 -15.84 6.57 -25.13
C ASP A 483 -15.74 6.88 -23.62
N LEU A 484 -15.08 7.99 -23.26
CA LEU A 484 -15.02 8.50 -21.88
C LEU A 484 -16.38 9.03 -21.39
N LEU A 485 -17.18 9.61 -22.29
CA LEU A 485 -18.46 10.26 -21.98
C LEU A 485 -19.56 9.83 -22.97
N PRO A 486 -19.93 8.53 -23.00
CA PRO A 486 -20.86 8.01 -24.00
C PRO A 486 -22.26 8.61 -23.84
N ASN A 487 -22.69 8.83 -22.59
CA ASN A 487 -24.00 9.36 -22.24
C ASN A 487 -23.95 10.79 -21.65
N GLY A 488 -22.76 11.41 -21.63
CA GLY A 488 -22.51 12.63 -20.86
C GLY A 488 -22.51 12.36 -19.35
N ILE A 489 -22.33 13.43 -18.57
CA ILE A 489 -22.46 13.40 -17.11
C ILE A 489 -23.77 14.13 -16.77
N PRO A 490 -24.70 13.52 -16.02
CA PRO A 490 -25.88 14.24 -15.57
C PRO A 490 -25.46 15.28 -14.54
N PHE A 491 -25.88 16.52 -14.70
CA PHE A 491 -25.60 17.59 -13.73
C PHE A 491 -26.90 18.26 -13.29
N PRO A 492 -27.11 18.51 -12.00
CA PRO A 492 -28.27 19.26 -11.54
C PRO A 492 -28.32 20.66 -12.16
N ASN A 493 -29.48 21.06 -12.67
CA ASN A 493 -29.69 22.32 -13.39
C ASN A 493 -29.38 23.56 -12.54
N SER A 494 -29.68 23.50 -11.23
CA SER A 494 -29.33 24.57 -10.27
C SER A 494 -27.83 24.71 -10.11
N TRP A 495 -27.11 23.60 -9.95
CA TRP A 495 -25.66 23.59 -9.81
C TRP A 495 -24.95 24.01 -11.09
N LEU A 496 -25.48 23.61 -12.25
CA LEU A 496 -24.94 24.01 -13.56
C LEU A 496 -25.03 25.53 -13.77
N LYS A 497 -26.12 26.17 -13.32
CA LYS A 497 -26.27 27.64 -13.38
C LYS A 497 -25.25 28.35 -12.51
N ILE A 498 -25.04 27.86 -11.29
CA ILE A 498 -24.01 28.40 -10.37
C ILE A 498 -22.63 28.24 -11.00
N ARG A 499 -22.31 27.05 -11.49
CA ARG A 499 -21.06 26.78 -12.21
C ARG A 499 -20.85 27.76 -13.37
N TYR A 500 -21.85 27.91 -14.23
CA TYR A 500 -21.80 28.83 -15.36
C TYR A 500 -21.58 30.28 -14.91
N ALA A 501 -22.26 30.73 -13.85
CA ALA A 501 -22.08 32.07 -13.31
C ALA A 501 -20.65 32.30 -12.79
N LEU A 502 -20.04 31.30 -12.17
CA LEU A 502 -18.66 31.37 -11.66
C LEU A 502 -17.63 31.35 -12.79
N GLU A 503 -17.79 30.48 -13.79
CA GLU A 503 -16.86 30.37 -14.93
C GLU A 503 -16.85 31.62 -15.81
N ASN A 504 -18.01 32.27 -15.96
CA ASN A 504 -18.15 33.47 -16.79
C ASN A 504 -17.94 34.77 -16.02
N ASP A 505 -17.57 34.70 -14.74
CA ASP A 505 -17.18 35.87 -13.98
C ASP A 505 -15.80 36.37 -14.44
N GLY A 506 -15.72 37.64 -14.82
CA GLY A 506 -14.46 38.23 -15.29
C GLY A 506 -13.38 38.32 -14.21
N ARG A 507 -13.74 38.24 -12.92
CA ARG A 507 -12.82 38.37 -11.77
C ARG A 507 -11.97 37.11 -11.60
N ASN A 508 -10.80 37.27 -10.98
CA ASN A 508 -9.93 36.12 -10.67
C ASN A 508 -10.37 35.37 -9.40
N TYR A 509 -11.05 36.07 -8.50
CA TYR A 509 -11.57 35.57 -7.23
C TYR A 509 -12.76 36.42 -6.76
N ILE A 510 -13.56 35.86 -5.85
CA ILE A 510 -14.70 36.52 -5.18
C ILE A 510 -14.68 36.22 -3.67
N SER A 511 -15.40 37.03 -2.90
CA SER A 511 -15.65 36.73 -1.49
C SER A 511 -16.70 35.64 -1.33
N TYR A 512 -16.64 34.89 -0.22
CA TYR A 512 -17.65 33.87 0.07
C TYR A 512 -19.08 34.44 0.12
N SER A 513 -19.28 35.65 0.65
CA SER A 513 -20.61 36.31 0.65
C SER A 513 -21.14 36.59 -0.76
N GLN A 514 -20.27 36.91 -1.72
CA GLN A 514 -20.67 37.07 -3.12
C GLN A 514 -21.02 35.73 -3.76
N TYR A 515 -20.32 34.66 -3.39
CA TYR A 515 -20.68 33.31 -3.79
C TYR A 515 -22.07 32.91 -3.25
N GLU A 516 -22.35 33.18 -1.97
CA GLU A 516 -23.69 32.93 -1.40
C GLU A 516 -24.78 33.70 -2.14
N GLU A 517 -24.53 34.95 -2.54
CA GLU A 517 -25.47 35.75 -3.34
C GLU A 517 -25.74 35.09 -4.70
N ILE A 518 -24.72 34.58 -5.39
CA ILE A 518 -24.85 33.81 -6.63
C ILE A 518 -25.70 32.55 -6.40
N CYS A 519 -25.45 31.81 -5.33
CA CYS A 519 -26.24 30.62 -4.97
C CYS A 519 -27.72 30.96 -4.74
N ARG A 520 -28.01 32.02 -3.95
CA ARG A 520 -29.37 32.46 -3.65
C ARG A 520 -30.12 32.93 -4.90
N LEU A 521 -29.43 33.62 -5.82
CA LEU A 521 -30.00 34.00 -7.14
C LEU A 521 -30.43 32.78 -7.96
N HIS A 522 -29.78 31.63 -7.76
CA HIS A 522 -30.09 30.37 -8.41
C HIS A 522 -30.87 29.39 -7.51
N GLN A 523 -31.58 29.92 -6.51
CA GLN A 523 -32.52 29.19 -5.64
C GLN A 523 -31.88 28.16 -4.69
N ILE A 524 -30.57 28.23 -4.47
CA ILE A 524 -29.91 27.49 -3.40
C ILE A 524 -29.77 28.42 -2.20
N SER A 525 -30.45 28.09 -1.09
CA SER A 525 -30.45 28.91 0.14
C SER A 525 -29.87 28.19 1.35
N ASP A 526 -29.76 26.86 1.30
CA ASP A 526 -29.17 26.08 2.39
C ASP A 526 -27.65 26.30 2.44
N PRO A 527 -27.09 26.79 3.56
CA PRO A 527 -25.65 27.06 3.66
C PRO A 527 -24.78 25.82 3.49
N GLN A 528 -25.24 24.65 3.97
CA GLN A 528 -24.48 23.41 3.83
C GLN A 528 -24.42 22.99 2.35
N GLU A 529 -25.56 23.04 1.64
CA GLU A 529 -25.58 22.78 0.20
C GLU A 529 -24.66 23.73 -0.58
N MET A 530 -24.61 25.02 -0.23
CA MET A 530 -23.68 25.97 -0.86
C MET A 530 -22.22 25.55 -0.67
N LEU A 531 -21.85 25.11 0.54
CA LEU A 531 -20.50 24.60 0.81
C LEU A 531 -20.23 23.34 0.00
N ASP A 532 -21.16 22.39 -0.03
CA ASP A 532 -21.04 21.14 -0.77
C ASP A 532 -20.83 21.37 -2.28
N ILE A 533 -21.59 22.31 -2.87
CA ILE A 533 -21.41 22.72 -4.28
C ILE A 533 -20.01 23.31 -4.48
N SER A 534 -19.57 24.22 -3.61
CA SER A 534 -18.25 24.85 -3.76
C SER A 534 -17.11 23.85 -3.59
N ASP A 535 -17.28 22.85 -2.73
CA ASP A 535 -16.32 21.76 -2.53
C ASP A 535 -16.26 20.84 -3.75
N LEU A 536 -17.41 20.53 -4.36
CA LEU A 536 -17.45 19.79 -5.62
C LEU A 536 -16.74 20.57 -6.73
N LEU A 537 -17.06 21.85 -6.91
CA LEU A 537 -16.42 22.69 -7.92
C LEU A 537 -14.91 22.87 -7.66
N HIS A 538 -14.50 22.85 -6.39
CA HIS A 538 -13.10 22.82 -5.99
C HIS A 538 -12.40 21.52 -6.43
N ARG A 539 -13.00 20.37 -6.12
CA ARG A 539 -12.48 19.04 -6.49
C ARG A 539 -12.44 18.81 -8.01
N LEU A 540 -13.42 19.36 -8.74
CA LEU A 540 -13.42 19.38 -10.20
C LEU A 540 -12.38 20.32 -10.81
N GLY A 541 -11.69 21.14 -10.00
CA GLY A 541 -10.70 22.10 -10.46
C GLY A 541 -11.29 23.27 -11.23
N ILE A 542 -12.59 23.55 -11.09
CA ILE A 542 -13.28 24.68 -11.71
C ILE A 542 -12.94 25.97 -10.94
N CYS A 543 -12.90 25.89 -9.61
CA CYS A 543 -12.45 26.97 -8.74
C CYS A 543 -11.56 26.40 -7.62
N LEU A 544 -11.00 27.26 -6.76
CA LEU A 544 -10.36 26.82 -5.53
C LEU A 544 -11.07 27.42 -4.32
N HIS A 545 -11.51 26.56 -3.39
CA HIS A 545 -12.14 26.97 -2.15
C HIS A 545 -11.72 26.05 -0.99
N PHE A 546 -10.93 26.57 -0.07
CA PHE A 546 -10.39 25.82 1.07
C PHE A 546 -11.22 26.12 2.32
N GLN A 547 -12.27 25.34 2.55
CA GLN A 547 -13.31 25.62 3.54
C GLN A 547 -12.83 25.54 5.00
N LYS A 548 -11.83 24.70 5.26
CA LYS A 548 -11.25 24.49 6.59
C LYS A 548 -10.18 25.53 6.96
N ASP A 549 -9.58 26.19 5.98
CA ASP A 549 -8.51 27.17 6.23
C ASP A 549 -9.09 28.53 6.69
N PRO A 550 -8.64 29.09 7.82
CA PRO A 550 -9.20 30.32 8.38
C PRO A 550 -9.14 31.55 7.46
N ILE A 551 -8.18 31.61 6.54
CA ILE A 551 -7.94 32.74 5.64
C ILE A 551 -8.67 32.50 4.32
N LEU A 552 -8.46 31.34 3.71
CA LEU A 552 -8.93 30.98 2.38
C LEU A 552 -10.43 30.66 2.34
N ARG A 553 -11.05 30.21 3.44
CA ARG A 553 -12.51 29.97 3.50
C ARG A 553 -13.37 31.19 3.16
N HIS A 554 -12.78 32.38 3.21
CA HIS A 554 -13.46 33.64 2.91
C HIS A 554 -13.32 34.07 1.44
N ARG A 555 -12.68 33.25 0.59
CA ARG A 555 -12.44 33.51 -0.83
C ARG A 555 -12.70 32.28 -1.69
N LEU A 556 -13.34 32.50 -2.83
CA LEU A 556 -13.35 31.56 -3.95
C LEU A 556 -12.38 32.08 -5.02
N ILE A 557 -11.33 31.33 -5.33
CA ILE A 557 -10.46 31.62 -6.48
C ILE A 557 -11.13 31.03 -7.72
N LEU A 558 -11.72 31.88 -8.56
CA LEU A 558 -12.46 31.46 -9.75
C LEU A 558 -11.57 31.00 -10.89
N LYS A 559 -10.32 31.48 -10.92
CA LYS A 559 -9.33 31.14 -11.95
C LYS A 559 -8.15 30.41 -11.32
N PRO A 560 -8.16 29.07 -11.24
CA PRO A 560 -7.07 28.30 -10.65
C PRO A 560 -5.70 28.56 -11.28
N ASN A 561 -5.66 28.79 -12.61
CA ASN A 561 -4.45 29.15 -13.35
C ASN A 561 -3.85 30.50 -12.90
N TRP A 562 -4.68 31.47 -12.52
CA TRP A 562 -4.21 32.73 -11.92
C TRP A 562 -3.55 32.50 -10.56
N GLY A 563 -4.12 31.60 -9.75
CA GLY A 563 -3.57 31.22 -8.45
C GLY A 563 -2.22 30.51 -8.58
N THR A 564 -2.10 29.53 -9.47
CA THR A 564 -0.83 28.83 -9.72
C THR A 564 0.23 29.73 -10.37
N ALA A 565 -0.16 30.60 -11.30
CA ALA A 565 0.74 31.60 -11.85
C ALA A 565 1.34 32.51 -10.76
N ALA A 566 0.59 32.83 -9.71
CA ALA A 566 1.12 33.57 -8.57
C ALA A 566 2.20 32.78 -7.80
N VAL A 567 2.00 31.47 -7.61
CA VAL A 567 2.99 30.57 -6.99
C VAL A 567 4.27 30.52 -7.84
N TYR A 568 4.14 30.36 -9.16
CA TYR A 568 5.28 30.32 -10.08
C TYR A 568 6.08 31.62 -10.08
N LYS A 569 5.41 32.78 -9.99
CA LYS A 569 6.12 34.07 -9.87
C LYS A 569 7.09 34.14 -8.68
N ILE A 570 6.82 33.43 -7.59
CA ILE A 570 7.73 33.33 -6.44
C ILE A 570 8.84 32.32 -6.74
N LEU A 571 8.49 31.10 -7.15
CA LEU A 571 9.45 30.02 -7.39
C LEU A 571 10.44 30.35 -8.52
N ASP A 572 10.02 31.14 -9.51
CA ASP A 572 10.84 31.55 -10.63
C ASP A 572 11.60 32.85 -10.43
N ASN A 573 11.39 33.52 -9.31
CA ASN A 573 12.06 34.77 -9.03
C ASN A 573 13.58 34.57 -8.85
N GLU A 574 14.38 35.31 -9.61
CA GLU A 574 15.84 35.23 -9.59
C GLU A 574 16.46 35.54 -8.22
N LYS A 575 15.85 36.44 -7.44
CA LYS A 575 16.31 36.74 -6.07
C LYS A 575 16.07 35.53 -5.18
N VAL A 576 14.84 34.99 -5.19
CA VAL A 576 14.44 33.83 -4.37
C VAL A 576 15.29 32.60 -4.70
N LYS A 577 15.57 32.35 -6.00
CA LYS A 577 16.48 31.29 -6.43
C LYS A 577 17.90 31.47 -5.90
N LYS A 578 18.44 32.70 -5.94
CA LYS A 578 19.78 33.03 -5.42
C LYS A 578 19.87 32.92 -3.89
N GLU A 579 18.79 33.24 -3.19
CA GLU A 579 18.65 33.11 -1.74
C GLU A 579 18.20 31.70 -1.32
N LEU A 580 18.39 30.69 -2.18
CA LEU A 580 18.11 29.28 -1.91
C LEU A 580 16.68 29.00 -1.43
N GLY A 581 15.70 29.73 -1.97
CA GLY A 581 14.29 29.57 -1.63
C GLY A 581 13.82 30.39 -0.44
N GLN A 582 14.66 31.22 0.17
CA GLN A 582 14.25 32.17 1.20
C GLN A 582 13.56 33.39 0.56
N PHE A 583 12.49 33.88 1.19
CA PHE A 583 11.81 35.10 0.79
C PHE A 583 11.04 35.71 1.97
N CYS A 584 10.79 37.03 1.93
CA CYS A 584 10.08 37.73 3.00
C CYS A 584 8.85 38.50 2.49
N ASN A 585 8.05 39.07 3.40
CA ASN A 585 6.88 39.89 3.06
C ASN A 585 7.21 41.04 2.08
N ALA A 586 8.38 41.67 2.19
CA ALA A 586 8.81 42.73 1.26
C ALA A 586 9.05 42.18 -0.16
N ASP A 587 9.50 40.93 -0.29
CA ASP A 587 9.62 40.27 -1.59
C ASP A 587 8.25 39.95 -2.16
N LEU A 588 7.29 39.51 -1.33
CA LEU A 588 5.90 39.31 -1.75
C LEU A 588 5.30 40.61 -2.29
N ASP A 589 5.53 41.75 -1.62
CA ASP A 589 5.05 43.06 -2.08
C ASP A 589 5.65 43.46 -3.43
N ASN A 590 6.93 43.16 -3.66
CA ASN A 590 7.63 43.46 -4.90
C ASN A 590 7.23 42.52 -6.06
N ILE A 591 7.14 41.22 -5.79
CA ILE A 591 6.84 40.18 -6.80
C ILE A 591 5.35 40.23 -7.18
N TRP A 592 4.47 40.38 -6.19
CA TRP A 592 3.03 40.57 -6.37
C TRP A 592 2.62 42.04 -6.29
N ARG A 593 3.40 42.91 -6.94
CA ARG A 593 3.11 44.35 -7.07
C ARG A 593 1.94 44.64 -8.02
N ASP A 594 1.71 43.76 -9.00
CA ASP A 594 0.68 43.98 -10.01
C ASP A 594 -0.69 44.07 -9.34
N ALA A 595 -1.54 45.00 -9.82
CA ALA A 595 -2.85 45.27 -9.22
C ALA A 595 -3.74 44.02 -9.09
N GLN A 596 -3.56 43.05 -9.99
CA GLN A 596 -4.29 41.78 -9.96
C GLN A 596 -3.95 40.85 -8.78
N TYR A 597 -2.79 41.02 -8.14
CA TYR A 597 -2.35 40.21 -6.97
C TYR A 597 -2.29 41.03 -5.68
N ALA A 598 -2.18 42.36 -5.78
CA ALA A 598 -1.86 43.23 -4.66
C ALA A 598 -2.79 43.11 -3.45
N THR A 599 -4.07 42.80 -3.68
CA THR A 599 -5.10 42.67 -2.63
C THR A 599 -5.29 41.24 -2.12
N MET A 600 -4.56 40.26 -2.67
CA MET A 600 -4.69 38.82 -2.36
C MET A 600 -3.38 38.21 -1.82
N ARG A 601 -2.39 39.03 -1.44
CA ARG A 601 -1.04 38.51 -1.10
C ARG A 601 -1.08 37.51 0.07
N HIS A 602 -1.88 37.78 1.09
CA HIS A 602 -2.01 36.88 2.24
C HIS A 602 -2.70 35.57 1.85
N GLU A 603 -3.76 35.65 1.06
CA GLU A 603 -4.47 34.48 0.54
C GLU A 603 -3.59 33.66 -0.41
N LEU A 604 -2.82 34.28 -1.29
CA LEU A 604 -1.90 33.59 -2.21
C LEU A 604 -0.74 32.94 -1.48
N LEU A 605 -0.20 33.58 -0.44
CA LEU A 605 0.79 32.96 0.43
C LEU A 605 0.19 31.76 1.18
N GLN A 606 -1.03 31.89 1.72
CA GLN A 606 -1.70 30.77 2.37
C GLN A 606 -1.97 29.63 1.39
N LEU A 607 -2.33 29.93 0.13
CA LEU A 607 -2.46 28.95 -0.94
C LEU A 607 -1.14 28.18 -1.17
N MET A 608 0.00 28.86 -1.15
CA MET A 608 1.32 28.19 -1.25
C MET A 608 1.59 27.26 -0.07
N LYS A 609 1.15 27.64 1.14
CA LYS A 609 1.24 26.80 2.35
C LYS A 609 0.30 25.59 2.23
N GLU A 610 -0.93 25.76 1.75
CA GLU A 610 -1.87 24.65 1.51
C GLU A 610 -1.36 23.68 0.44
N PHE A 611 -0.72 24.18 -0.61
CA PHE A 611 -0.07 23.35 -1.62
C PHE A 611 1.23 22.68 -1.14
N LYS A 612 1.63 22.94 0.12
CA LYS A 612 2.84 22.39 0.75
C LYS A 612 4.11 22.70 -0.05
N VAL A 613 4.18 23.92 -0.58
CA VAL A 613 5.32 24.42 -1.38
C VAL A 613 6.30 25.22 -0.51
N CYS A 614 5.81 25.86 0.55
CA CYS A 614 6.62 26.66 1.46
C CYS A 614 6.11 26.58 2.91
N TYR A 615 6.97 26.97 3.86
CA TYR A 615 6.61 27.16 5.27
C TYR A 615 7.18 28.49 5.80
N GLU A 616 6.61 28.95 6.92
CA GLU A 616 7.09 30.16 7.63
C GLU A 616 8.16 29.80 8.66
N ILE A 617 9.23 30.59 8.70
CA ILE A 617 10.37 30.33 9.58
C ILE A 617 9.95 30.59 11.05
N PRO A 618 10.04 29.59 11.94
CA PRO A 618 9.62 29.73 13.33
C PRO A 618 10.37 30.86 14.03
N ASN A 619 9.64 31.73 14.73
CA ASN A 619 10.13 32.96 15.40
C ASN A 619 10.56 34.11 14.47
N HIS A 620 10.47 33.96 13.15
CA HIS A 620 10.81 34.98 12.17
C HIS A 620 9.61 35.33 11.29
N ARG A 621 8.57 35.92 11.93
CA ARG A 621 7.31 36.27 11.24
C ARG A 621 7.55 37.03 9.95
N GLY A 622 6.88 36.58 8.89
CA GLY A 622 7.01 37.21 7.58
C GLY A 622 8.23 36.78 6.75
N ASN A 623 8.96 35.75 7.18
CA ASN A 623 10.04 35.11 6.41
C ASN A 623 9.67 33.65 6.15
N TYR A 624 9.97 33.17 4.96
CA TYR A 624 9.49 31.88 4.47
C TYR A 624 10.60 31.16 3.69
N ILE A 625 10.46 29.83 3.60
CA ILE A 625 11.37 28.96 2.85
C ILE A 625 10.56 28.08 1.91
N ALA A 626 10.99 27.98 0.65
CA ALA A 626 10.53 27.00 -0.32
C ALA A 626 11.56 25.85 -0.45
N PRO A 627 11.35 24.68 0.20
CA PRO A 627 12.38 23.65 0.33
C PRO A 627 12.90 23.07 -0.99
N HIS A 628 12.09 23.12 -2.05
CA HIS A 628 12.47 22.61 -3.38
C HIS A 628 13.65 23.39 -4.01
N LEU A 629 13.85 24.64 -3.58
CA LEU A 629 14.90 25.55 -4.06
C LEU A 629 16.15 25.56 -3.17
N LEU A 630 16.17 24.78 -2.08
CA LEU A 630 17.34 24.65 -1.23
C LEU A 630 18.52 24.01 -1.97
N GLN A 631 19.71 24.17 -1.41
CA GLN A 631 20.92 23.51 -1.88
C GLN A 631 20.77 21.98 -1.89
N LYS A 632 21.50 21.32 -2.80
CA LYS A 632 21.45 19.86 -2.97
C LYS A 632 22.25 19.12 -1.90
N ASP A 633 23.39 19.69 -1.50
CA ASP A 633 24.31 19.07 -0.55
C ASP A 633 23.87 19.34 0.90
N PRO A 634 24.07 18.37 1.81
CA PRO A 634 23.72 18.56 3.22
C PRO A 634 24.65 19.60 3.89
N PRO A 635 24.13 20.42 4.83
CA PRO A 635 24.97 21.26 5.67
C PRO A 635 25.86 20.41 6.58
N HIS A 636 26.93 20.99 7.13
CA HIS A 636 27.79 20.29 8.09
C HIS A 636 27.12 20.17 9.47
N TYR A 637 26.94 18.94 9.97
CA TYR A 637 26.47 18.66 11.33
C TYR A 637 27.10 17.38 11.89
N GLY A 638 27.14 17.27 13.22
CA GLY A 638 27.55 16.04 13.90
C GLY A 638 26.40 15.04 14.02
N TRP A 639 26.68 13.74 13.89
CA TRP A 639 25.70 12.67 14.07
C TRP A 639 26.27 11.55 14.95
N ASP A 640 25.46 11.02 15.87
CA ASP A 640 25.85 9.89 16.71
C ASP A 640 25.60 8.58 15.96
N ASN A 641 26.69 7.82 15.73
CA ASN A 641 26.62 6.55 15.04
C ASN A 641 26.44 5.34 15.99
N SER A 642 26.47 5.56 17.30
CA SER A 642 26.68 4.48 18.28
C SER A 642 25.43 3.67 18.65
N GLN A 643 24.22 4.07 18.24
CA GLN A 643 22.96 3.34 18.43
C GLN A 643 21.81 3.96 17.60
N ASN A 644 21.75 3.63 16.30
CA ASN A 644 20.73 4.16 15.40
C ASN A 644 19.60 3.16 15.12
N LEU A 645 18.36 3.62 15.22
CA LEU A 645 17.22 2.96 14.59
C LEU A 645 17.10 3.45 13.15
N ILE A 646 17.05 2.53 12.18
CA ILE A 646 17.07 2.87 10.74
C ILE A 646 15.87 2.24 10.06
N LEU A 647 14.97 3.04 9.51
CA LEU A 647 13.86 2.57 8.68
C LEU A 647 14.05 3.09 7.26
N ARG A 648 13.69 2.29 6.24
CA ARG A 648 13.77 2.74 4.84
C ARG A 648 12.48 2.46 4.10
N TYR A 649 12.01 3.41 3.31
CA TYR A 649 10.97 3.18 2.32
C TYR A 649 11.63 3.04 0.96
N ARG A 650 11.46 1.88 0.31
CA ARG A 650 11.99 1.62 -1.04
C ARG A 650 10.85 1.52 -2.03
N TYR A 651 10.79 2.44 -2.98
CA TYR A 651 9.79 2.43 -4.04
C TYR A 651 10.22 1.49 -5.16
N LYS A 652 9.36 0.53 -5.50
CA LYS A 652 9.70 -0.60 -6.38
C LYS A 652 9.90 -0.16 -7.82
N ILE A 653 8.90 0.54 -8.35
CA ILE A 653 8.81 0.89 -9.76
C ILE A 653 9.16 2.37 -9.94
N PHE A 654 8.50 3.24 -9.17
CA PHE A 654 8.60 4.69 -9.32
C PHE A 654 8.49 5.42 -8.00
N MET A 655 9.35 6.42 -7.78
CA MET A 655 9.31 7.32 -6.64
C MET A 655 8.85 8.72 -7.11
N PRO A 656 7.67 9.19 -6.69
CA PRO A 656 7.20 10.54 -7.02
C PRO A 656 8.16 11.63 -6.52
N LYS A 657 8.48 12.59 -7.39
CA LYS A 657 9.24 13.79 -6.99
C LYS A 657 8.44 14.59 -5.95
N GLY A 658 9.10 15.00 -4.87
CA GLY A 658 8.54 15.94 -3.89
C GLY A 658 7.89 15.33 -2.65
N ILE A 659 7.94 13.99 -2.47
CA ILE A 659 7.50 13.34 -1.22
C ILE A 659 8.23 13.97 -0.02
N LEU A 660 9.56 14.06 -0.07
CA LEU A 660 10.34 14.63 1.02
C LEU A 660 10.10 16.13 1.20
N SER A 661 9.94 16.91 0.13
CA SER A 661 9.68 18.36 0.25
C SER A 661 8.39 18.65 1.02
N ARG A 662 7.33 17.86 0.80
CA ARG A 662 6.07 17.99 1.57
C ARG A 662 6.24 17.59 3.01
N PHE A 663 6.92 16.47 3.24
CA PHE A 663 7.26 16.02 4.59
C PHE A 663 8.03 17.11 5.35
N ILE A 664 9.00 17.77 4.72
CA ILE A 664 9.73 18.91 5.30
C ILE A 664 8.79 20.06 5.65
N VAL A 665 7.85 20.42 4.78
CA VAL A 665 6.89 21.50 5.04
C VAL A 665 5.97 21.17 6.22
N GLU A 666 5.49 19.93 6.34
CA GLU A 666 4.62 19.52 7.46
C GLU A 666 5.40 19.40 8.78
N MET A 667 6.64 18.90 8.72
CA MET A 667 7.48 18.67 9.89
C MET A 667 8.39 19.86 10.26
N HIS A 668 8.27 20.99 9.56
CA HIS A 668 9.14 22.16 9.74
C HIS A 668 9.32 22.63 11.20
N PRO A 669 8.33 22.60 12.11
CA PRO A 669 8.52 23.09 13.47
C PRO A 669 9.51 22.23 14.29
N LYS A 670 9.79 21.01 13.83
CA LYS A 670 10.73 20.08 14.47
C LYS A 670 12.12 20.10 13.83
N ILE A 671 12.34 20.88 12.77
CA ILE A 671 13.66 20.98 12.13
C ILE A 671 14.66 21.55 13.14
N GLU A 672 15.83 20.92 13.22
CA GLU A 672 16.87 21.36 14.12
C GLU A 672 17.41 22.73 13.68
N ASN A 673 17.49 23.66 14.63
CA ASN A 673 17.86 25.06 14.40
C ASN A 673 16.98 25.81 13.39
N VAL A 674 15.73 25.37 13.18
CA VAL A 674 14.83 25.95 12.16
C VAL A 674 14.62 27.46 12.26
N SER A 675 14.75 28.04 13.46
CA SER A 675 14.64 29.49 13.63
C SER A 675 15.77 30.27 12.97
N ASP A 676 16.94 29.68 12.78
CA ASP A 676 18.07 30.32 12.10
C ASP A 676 18.24 29.70 10.71
N PRO A 677 17.93 30.41 9.61
CA PRO A 677 18.01 29.87 8.26
C PRO A 677 19.40 29.38 7.87
N ASP A 678 20.45 29.96 8.44
CA ASP A 678 21.84 29.61 8.12
C ASP A 678 22.32 28.38 8.91
N LEU A 679 21.66 28.05 10.03
CA LEU A 679 21.97 26.89 10.86
C LEU A 679 20.93 25.76 10.75
N ALA A 680 19.78 26.03 10.13
CA ALA A 680 18.71 25.06 9.94
C ALA A 680 19.22 23.84 9.18
N LEU A 681 19.04 22.66 9.78
CA LEU A 681 19.52 21.41 9.18
C LEU A 681 18.51 20.86 8.17
N VAL A 682 18.38 21.55 7.04
CA VAL A 682 17.47 21.20 5.95
C VAL A 682 18.11 21.51 4.59
N TRP A 683 17.92 20.61 3.63
CA TRP A 683 18.40 20.75 2.26
C TRP A 683 17.42 20.08 1.30
N LYS A 684 17.67 20.16 -0.02
CA LYS A 684 16.72 19.67 -1.03
C LYS A 684 16.37 18.19 -0.88
N TYR A 685 17.32 17.37 -0.44
CA TYR A 685 17.21 15.92 -0.37
C TYR A 685 17.30 15.38 1.06
N GLY A 686 17.12 16.23 2.09
CA GLY A 686 17.11 15.74 3.46
C GLY A 686 16.86 16.80 4.52
N VAL A 687 16.65 16.32 5.74
CA VAL A 687 16.33 17.14 6.90
C VAL A 687 16.73 16.42 8.19
N VAL A 688 17.18 17.19 9.19
CA VAL A 688 17.37 16.71 10.55
C VAL A 688 16.31 17.34 11.46
N LEU A 689 15.57 16.48 12.14
CA LEU A 689 14.53 16.84 13.09
C LEU A 689 14.99 16.54 14.52
N ASN A 690 14.48 17.31 15.49
CA ASN A 690 14.75 17.13 16.90
C ASN A 690 13.45 17.06 17.72
N ARG A 691 13.40 16.13 18.68
CA ARG A 691 12.35 16.05 19.70
C ARG A 691 12.94 15.58 21.03
N GLY A 692 13.08 16.51 21.98
CA GLY A 692 13.65 16.20 23.30
C GLY A 692 15.11 15.78 23.19
N ASN A 693 15.39 14.53 23.57
CA ASN A 693 16.74 13.93 23.49
C ASN A 693 16.91 13.00 22.26
N THR A 694 15.98 13.05 21.29
CA THR A 694 16.01 12.21 20.08
C THR A 694 16.18 13.08 18.84
N ARG A 695 17.10 12.71 17.97
CA ARG A 695 17.31 13.33 16.64
C ARG A 695 16.94 12.33 15.55
N ALA A 696 16.33 12.82 14.48
CA ALA A 696 15.97 12.02 13.32
C ALA A 696 16.50 12.66 12.05
N GLU A 697 17.27 11.93 11.26
CA GLU A 697 17.73 12.35 9.94
C GLU A 697 16.93 11.59 8.88
N ILE A 698 16.34 12.34 7.95
CA ILE A 698 15.55 11.82 6.85
C ILE A 698 16.21 12.26 5.55
N THR A 699 16.54 11.32 4.67
CA THR A 699 17.22 11.59 3.40
C THR A 699 16.56 10.88 2.23
N GLU A 700 16.42 11.58 1.11
CA GLU A 700 15.93 11.05 -0.17
C GLU A 700 17.11 10.63 -1.06
N ARG A 701 17.11 9.36 -1.48
CA ARG A 701 18.08 8.77 -2.40
C ARG A 701 17.37 8.45 -3.71
N THR A 702 17.38 9.41 -4.64
CA THR A 702 16.65 9.31 -5.91
C THR A 702 17.10 8.13 -6.79
N HIS A 703 18.39 7.81 -6.79
CA HIS A 703 18.96 6.70 -7.58
C HIS A 703 18.47 5.33 -7.08
N ASP A 704 18.33 5.18 -5.77
CA ASP A 704 17.86 3.94 -5.14
C ASP A 704 16.33 3.88 -5.02
N ARG A 705 15.64 4.98 -5.39
CA ARG A 705 14.21 5.21 -5.11
C ARG A 705 13.90 4.93 -3.64
N GLU A 706 14.66 5.55 -2.75
CA GLU A 706 14.61 5.24 -1.32
C GLU A 706 14.50 6.51 -0.47
N ILE A 707 13.62 6.48 0.55
CA ILE A 707 13.67 7.42 1.68
C ILE A 707 14.26 6.67 2.86
N ARG A 708 15.34 7.19 3.41
CA ARG A 708 16.01 6.64 4.59
C ARG A 708 15.73 7.51 5.80
N ILE A 709 15.34 6.89 6.90
CA ILE A 709 15.11 7.53 8.21
C ILE A 709 16.11 6.91 9.20
N ARG A 710 16.86 7.76 9.90
CA ARG A 710 17.79 7.36 10.97
C ARG A 710 17.45 8.10 12.25
N LEU A 711 17.32 7.41 13.37
CA LEU A 711 17.08 8.03 14.67
C LEU A 711 18.19 7.69 15.66
N SER A 712 18.60 8.69 16.44
CA SER A 712 19.53 8.55 17.58
C SER A 712 18.91 9.18 18.84
N GLY A 713 19.23 8.65 20.02
CA GLY A 713 18.69 9.12 21.30
C GLY A 713 17.80 8.12 22.04
N SER A 714 17.15 8.53 23.13
CA SER A 714 16.43 7.62 24.04
C SER A 714 14.94 7.38 23.71
N GLY A 715 14.32 8.20 22.85
CA GLY A 715 12.91 8.10 22.48
C GLY A 715 12.70 7.87 20.98
N GLN A 716 13.39 6.88 20.41
CA GLN A 716 13.42 6.64 18.96
C GLN A 716 12.08 6.11 18.43
N ARG A 717 11.44 5.17 19.14
CA ARG A 717 10.16 4.56 18.71
C ARG A 717 9.04 5.58 18.60
N ASP A 718 8.75 6.32 19.67
CA ASP A 718 7.70 7.35 19.69
C ASP A 718 7.89 8.42 18.60
N PHE A 719 9.14 8.79 18.31
CA PHE A 719 9.41 9.78 17.28
C PHE A 719 9.29 9.18 15.87
N LEU A 720 9.70 7.93 15.68
CA LEU A 720 9.49 7.21 14.44
C LEU A 720 8.01 7.00 14.13
N THR A 721 7.16 6.72 15.12
CA THR A 721 5.69 6.63 14.92
C THR A 721 5.13 7.93 14.33
N ILE A 722 5.57 9.10 14.83
CA ILE A 722 5.14 10.40 14.28
C ILE A 722 5.64 10.60 12.84
N ILE A 723 6.90 10.23 12.57
CA ILE A 723 7.49 10.35 11.23
C ILE A 723 6.77 9.43 10.25
N ASN A 724 6.50 8.18 10.64
CA ASN A 724 5.80 7.20 9.82
C ASN A 724 4.37 7.63 9.50
N ASN A 725 3.60 8.10 10.50
CA ASN A 725 2.25 8.61 10.29
C ASN A 725 2.24 9.74 9.24
N GLU A 726 3.23 10.65 9.28
CA GLU A 726 3.30 11.70 8.27
C GLU A 726 3.67 11.17 6.87
N PHE A 727 4.51 10.14 6.76
CA PHE A 727 4.75 9.48 5.48
C PHE A 727 3.53 8.71 4.97
N GLU A 728 2.79 8.04 5.85
CA GLU A 728 1.56 7.34 5.52
C GLU A 728 0.51 8.30 4.97
N LYS A 729 0.26 9.44 5.61
CA LYS A 729 -0.61 10.50 5.06
C LYS A 729 -0.20 10.96 3.66
N ILE A 730 1.10 10.96 3.35
CA ILE A 730 1.60 11.32 2.02
C ILE A 730 1.39 10.16 1.03
N HIS A 731 1.60 8.91 1.45
CA HIS A 731 1.44 7.71 0.62
C HIS A 731 -0.03 7.37 0.35
N ASP A 732 -0.91 7.53 1.33
CA ASP A 732 -2.34 7.21 1.24
C ASP A 732 -3.05 8.04 0.16
N ARG A 733 -2.52 9.21 -0.19
CA ARG A 733 -3.01 10.02 -1.33
C ARG A 733 -2.93 9.28 -2.67
N PHE A 734 -2.06 8.28 -2.77
CA PHE A 734 -1.87 7.48 -3.97
C PHE A 734 -2.69 6.18 -3.96
N GLU A 735 -3.47 5.93 -2.90
CA GLU A 735 -4.20 4.68 -2.68
C GLU A 735 -3.23 3.47 -2.83
N ASP A 736 -3.67 2.38 -3.43
CA ASP A 736 -2.85 1.16 -3.59
C ASP A 736 -1.84 1.20 -4.74
N ARG A 737 -1.69 2.33 -5.44
CA ARG A 737 -0.94 2.40 -6.71
C ARG A 737 0.52 2.81 -6.53
N LEU A 738 0.88 3.41 -5.40
CA LEU A 738 2.26 3.65 -5.04
C LEU A 738 2.86 2.40 -4.41
N GLU A 739 3.64 1.65 -5.19
CA GLU A 739 4.27 0.43 -4.71
C GLU A 739 5.60 0.71 -4.01
N TYR A 740 5.62 0.47 -2.70
CA TYR A 740 6.84 0.55 -1.89
C TYR A 740 6.96 -0.63 -0.92
N ASP A 741 8.19 -0.91 -0.50
CA ASP A 741 8.48 -1.78 0.64
C ASP A 741 9.01 -0.92 1.79
N THR A 742 8.42 -1.09 2.97
CA THR A 742 9.02 -0.66 4.23
C THR A 742 10.09 -1.68 4.62
N LEU A 743 11.34 -1.26 4.69
CA LEU A 743 12.50 -2.09 5.00
C LEU A 743 12.89 -1.91 6.47
N ILE A 744 12.79 -3.02 7.20
CA ILE A 744 13.03 -3.11 8.64
C ILE A 744 14.44 -3.62 8.89
N PRO A 745 15.27 -2.92 9.68
CA PRO A 745 16.65 -3.30 9.91
C PRO A 745 16.71 -4.54 10.79
N CYS A 746 17.68 -5.40 10.51
CA CYS A 746 18.00 -6.51 11.38
C CYS A 746 18.59 -5.98 12.69
N ASN A 747 18.05 -6.44 13.81
CA ASN A 747 18.46 -6.07 15.17
C ASN A 747 19.52 -7.02 15.77
N CYS A 748 20.15 -7.87 14.94
CA CYS A 748 21.22 -8.78 15.37
C CYS A 748 22.48 -8.02 15.79
N THR A 749 23.36 -8.69 16.54
CA THR A 749 24.57 -8.08 17.10
C THR A 749 25.50 -7.49 16.04
N LYS A 750 25.68 -8.20 14.91
CA LYS A 750 26.48 -7.73 13.77
C LYS A 750 25.80 -6.55 13.07
N CYS A 751 24.53 -6.69 12.69
CA CYS A 751 23.79 -5.64 11.96
C CYS A 751 23.68 -4.33 12.74
N LYS A 752 23.54 -4.37 14.07
CA LYS A 752 23.52 -3.17 14.92
C LYS A 752 24.78 -2.31 14.84
N THR A 753 25.91 -2.90 14.47
CA THR A 753 27.19 -2.18 14.32
C THR A 753 27.46 -1.70 12.90
N LEU A 754 26.66 -2.15 11.92
CA LEU A 754 26.83 -1.80 10.52
C LEU A 754 26.18 -0.43 10.23
N PRO A 755 26.84 0.42 9.42
CA PRO A 755 26.24 1.68 8.98
C PRO A 755 25.04 1.46 8.03
N GLU A 756 24.96 0.28 7.39
CA GLU A 756 23.85 -0.17 6.55
C GLU A 756 23.51 -1.60 6.97
N PRO A 757 22.59 -1.81 7.93
CA PRO A 757 22.21 -3.14 8.37
C PRO A 757 21.47 -3.89 7.25
N TYR A 758 21.53 -5.23 7.30
CA TYR A 758 20.64 -6.06 6.51
C TYR A 758 19.19 -5.73 6.86
N THR A 759 18.30 -5.69 5.86
CA THR A 759 16.90 -5.35 6.07
C THR A 759 15.97 -6.40 5.49
N TYR A 760 14.81 -6.55 6.13
CA TYR A 760 13.70 -7.35 5.66
C TYR A 760 12.57 -6.44 5.21
N THR A 761 11.81 -6.85 4.18
CA THR A 761 10.58 -6.12 3.84
C THR A 761 9.53 -6.39 4.92
N LEU A 762 8.78 -5.36 5.32
CA LEU A 762 7.67 -5.48 6.26
C LEU A 762 6.65 -6.51 5.76
N LYS A 763 6.36 -6.53 4.45
CA LYS A 763 5.52 -7.56 3.83
C LYS A 763 6.03 -8.98 4.11
N ARG A 764 7.34 -9.23 4.00
CA ARG A 764 7.92 -10.54 4.30
C ARG A 764 7.84 -10.87 5.79
N LEU A 765 8.09 -9.91 6.66
CA LEU A 765 7.95 -10.12 8.11
C LEU A 765 6.51 -10.41 8.48
N ASN A 766 5.54 -9.66 7.93
CA ASN A 766 4.12 -9.92 8.08
C ASN A 766 3.74 -11.29 7.53
N GLN A 767 4.27 -11.70 6.36
CA GLN A 767 4.09 -13.07 5.87
C GLN A 767 4.67 -14.11 6.82
N TYR A 768 5.80 -13.86 7.46
CA TYR A 768 6.34 -14.78 8.47
C TYR A 768 5.43 -14.81 9.70
N VAL A 769 4.86 -13.68 10.13
CA VAL A 769 3.86 -13.62 11.20
C VAL A 769 2.57 -14.37 10.80
N GLU A 770 2.04 -14.15 9.60
CA GLU A 770 0.87 -14.82 9.02
C GLU A 770 1.09 -16.34 8.87
N GLN A 771 2.26 -16.74 8.39
CA GLN A 771 2.69 -18.14 8.26
C GLN A 771 3.21 -18.72 9.57
N ARG A 772 3.17 -17.95 10.68
CA ARG A 772 3.56 -18.35 12.03
C ARG A 772 5.01 -18.82 12.17
N ARG A 773 5.90 -18.30 11.32
CA ARG A 773 7.34 -18.47 11.42
C ARG A 773 7.90 -17.43 12.39
N LEU A 774 8.42 -17.91 13.53
CA LEU A 774 8.89 -17.08 14.63
C LEU A 774 10.25 -16.43 14.37
N THR A 775 11.08 -17.09 13.56
CA THR A 775 12.43 -16.65 13.26
C THR A 775 12.64 -16.46 11.77
N ILE A 776 13.50 -15.50 11.44
CA ILE A 776 14.00 -15.26 10.10
C ILE A 776 15.53 -15.16 10.18
N GLU A 777 16.22 -15.91 9.34
CA GLU A 777 17.68 -15.91 9.31
C GLU A 777 18.22 -14.54 8.86
N CYS A 778 19.24 -14.05 9.56
CA CYS A 778 20.02 -12.90 9.15
C CYS A 778 21.11 -13.32 8.16
N TYR A 779 21.09 -12.76 6.95
CA TYR A 779 22.10 -13.07 5.95
C TYR A 779 23.52 -12.58 6.35
N GLU A 780 23.60 -11.57 7.21
CA GLU A 780 24.87 -11.01 7.67
C GLU A 780 25.51 -11.81 8.80
N SER A 781 24.72 -12.21 9.81
CA SER A 781 25.24 -12.93 10.98
C SER A 781 25.02 -14.45 10.93
N GLY A 782 24.13 -14.95 10.07
CA GLY A 782 23.64 -16.33 10.09
C GLY A 782 22.76 -16.66 11.30
N GLU A 783 22.40 -15.65 12.12
CA GLU A 783 21.58 -15.84 13.32
C GLU A 783 20.09 -15.89 12.97
N ASP A 784 19.33 -16.75 13.66
CA ASP A 784 17.88 -16.77 13.61
C ASP A 784 17.29 -15.62 14.44
N ILE A 785 16.69 -14.64 13.76
CA ILE A 785 16.19 -13.42 14.37
C ILE A 785 14.69 -13.53 14.62
N ASN A 786 14.26 -13.20 15.84
CA ASN A 786 12.84 -13.20 16.17
C ASN A 786 12.10 -12.10 15.37
N VAL A 787 11.12 -12.52 14.57
CA VAL A 787 10.38 -11.65 13.66
C VAL A 787 9.55 -10.61 14.42
N ARG A 788 8.89 -11.00 15.52
CA ARG A 788 8.07 -10.07 16.33
C ARG A 788 8.94 -9.02 17.02
N ARG A 789 10.02 -9.44 17.69
CA ARG A 789 10.99 -8.52 18.29
C ARG A 789 11.57 -7.53 17.28
N LEU A 790 11.80 -7.97 16.04
CA LEU A 790 12.33 -7.12 14.98
C LEU A 790 11.28 -6.09 14.49
N LEU A 791 9.99 -6.47 14.47
CA LEU A 791 8.88 -5.55 14.24
C LEU A 791 8.73 -4.58 15.41
N ASP A 792 8.62 -5.07 16.65
CA ASP A 792 8.45 -4.26 17.87
C ASP A 792 9.62 -3.28 18.09
N ASP A 793 10.84 -3.68 17.73
CA ASP A 793 12.01 -2.81 17.79
C ASP A 793 11.99 -1.66 16.76
N SER A 794 11.20 -1.78 15.69
CA SER A 794 11.32 -0.91 14.52
C SER A 794 10.05 -0.17 14.11
N ILE A 795 8.87 -0.74 14.35
CA ILE A 795 7.57 -0.17 14.01
C ILE A 795 6.60 -0.65 15.09
N GLU A 796 5.97 0.26 15.83
CA GLU A 796 4.75 -0.12 16.56
C GLU A 796 3.72 -0.61 15.54
N PRO A 797 3.11 -1.80 15.70
CA PRO A 797 2.04 -2.25 14.83
C PRO A 797 1.03 -1.12 14.67
N ASN A 798 0.94 -0.63 13.44
CA ASN A 798 0.45 0.70 13.18
C ASN A 798 -0.89 0.94 13.86
N ARG A 799 -0.88 1.93 14.75
CA ARG A 799 -2.06 2.32 15.50
C ARG A 799 -3.04 2.99 14.55
N ASP A 800 -2.66 3.56 13.39
CA ASP A 800 -3.57 4.39 12.58
C ASP A 800 -4.48 3.64 11.59
N GLN A 801 -4.07 2.50 11.03
CA GLN A 801 -5.01 1.60 10.33
C GLN A 801 -5.89 0.80 11.31
N LYS A 802 -5.53 0.84 12.60
CA LYS A 802 -6.31 0.34 13.73
C LYS A 802 -7.07 1.43 14.48
N LEU A 803 -6.72 2.71 14.39
CA LEU A 803 -7.31 3.81 15.20
C LEU A 803 -8.57 4.33 14.53
N HIS A 804 -8.74 4.09 13.23
CA HIS A 804 -10.06 4.29 12.63
C HIS A 804 -11.11 3.28 13.12
N ASP A 805 -10.65 2.13 13.66
CA ASP A 805 -11.47 1.07 14.25
C ASP A 805 -11.38 0.97 15.79
N ILE A 806 -10.42 1.63 16.44
CA ILE A 806 -10.15 1.56 17.90
C ILE A 806 -10.30 2.93 18.59
N GLY A 807 -10.49 4.03 17.85
CA GLY A 807 -10.66 5.39 18.41
C GLY A 807 -11.80 5.51 19.43
N ASP A 808 -12.82 4.65 19.35
CA ASP A 808 -13.92 4.59 20.32
C ASP A 808 -13.67 3.61 21.48
N ASP A 809 -12.75 2.66 21.34
CA ASP A 809 -12.58 1.56 22.32
C ASP A 809 -11.50 1.85 23.39
N ILE A 810 -10.40 2.56 23.09
CA ILE A 810 -9.36 2.84 24.11
C ILE A 810 -9.76 4.01 25.03
N SER A 811 -10.48 5.01 24.53
CA SER A 811 -10.98 6.13 25.34
C SER A 811 -11.97 5.64 26.40
N SER A 812 -12.75 4.59 26.11
CA SER A 812 -13.72 4.00 27.04
C SER A 812 -13.08 3.25 28.21
N ILE A 813 -11.87 2.69 28.05
CA ILE A 813 -11.14 1.94 29.09
C ILE A 813 -10.34 2.90 29.99
N GLU A 814 -9.73 3.93 29.42
CA GLU A 814 -9.02 4.97 30.19
C GLU A 814 -9.98 5.92 30.93
N GLU A 815 -11.17 6.20 30.39
CA GLU A 815 -12.24 6.93 31.10
C GLU A 815 -12.90 6.11 32.21
N LYS A 816 -13.01 4.77 32.06
CA LYS A 816 -13.52 3.89 33.14
C LYS A 816 -12.51 3.74 34.28
N ARG A 817 -11.19 3.74 34.00
CA ARG A 817 -10.13 3.77 35.03
C ARG A 817 -10.14 5.06 35.84
N SER A 818 -10.39 6.21 35.20
CA SER A 818 -10.41 7.52 35.88
C SER A 818 -11.71 7.83 36.63
N ARG A 819 -12.84 7.17 36.30
CA ARG A 819 -14.10 7.30 37.05
C ARG A 819 -14.18 6.40 38.30
N ASN A 820 -13.53 5.23 38.31
CA ASN A 820 -13.59 4.33 39.47
C ASN A 820 -12.69 4.72 40.65
N GLU A 821 -11.78 5.69 40.48
CA GLU A 821 -10.98 6.24 41.60
C GLU A 821 -11.54 7.54 42.18
N ARG A 822 -12.69 8.04 41.70
CA ARG A 822 -13.27 9.33 42.13
C ARG A 822 -14.76 9.31 42.43
N THR A 823 -15.29 8.28 43.09
CA THR A 823 -16.62 8.36 43.73
C THR A 823 -16.73 7.51 44.99
N GLU A 824 -15.94 7.84 46.02
CA GLU A 824 -16.38 7.72 47.41
C GLU A 824 -16.27 9.10 48.08
N SER A 825 -17.16 10.03 47.72
CA SER A 825 -17.71 10.99 48.68
C SER A 825 -18.85 11.79 48.03
N ARG A 826 -19.94 11.93 48.79
CA ARG A 826 -21.08 12.85 48.63
C ARG A 826 -22.19 12.36 47.70
N GLY A 827 -23.26 11.91 48.36
CA GLY A 827 -24.58 11.86 47.76
C GLY A 827 -25.14 13.27 47.54
N ASP A 828 -26.08 13.35 46.60
CA ASP A 828 -27.38 13.98 46.80
C ASP A 828 -28.33 13.56 45.66
N THR A 829 -29.56 13.30 46.07
CA THR A 829 -30.76 12.93 45.29
C THR A 829 -31.13 13.92 44.18
N TYR A 830 -31.84 13.50 43.12
CA TYR A 830 -33.21 13.96 42.80
C TYR A 830 -33.87 13.15 41.65
N ASN A 831 -35.18 12.97 41.79
CA ASN A 831 -36.11 12.16 41.01
C ASN A 831 -36.56 12.80 39.69
N ILE A 832 -37.01 11.99 38.72
CA ILE A 832 -37.96 12.40 37.68
C ILE A 832 -39.13 11.41 37.61
N TYR A 833 -40.34 11.97 37.62
CA TYR A 833 -41.65 11.31 37.65
C TYR A 833 -42.09 10.79 36.26
N ALA A 834 -42.82 9.67 36.28
CA ALA A 834 -43.62 9.18 35.15
C ALA A 834 -44.98 9.90 35.05
N PRO A 835 -45.63 9.85 33.87
CA PRO A 835 -47.05 9.57 33.86
C PRO A 835 -47.47 8.51 32.83
N THR A 836 -48.22 7.51 33.36
CA THR A 836 -49.38 6.82 32.74
C THR A 836 -49.10 5.94 31.51
N GLY A 837 -49.31 4.62 31.49
CA GLY A 837 -50.21 3.77 32.26
C GLY A 837 -51.30 3.19 31.36
N GLN A 838 -51.05 2.04 30.70
CA GLN A 838 -52.11 1.08 30.36
C GLN A 838 -51.56 -0.30 29.96
N LEU A 839 -52.03 -1.32 30.68
CA LEU A 839 -51.97 -2.73 30.32
C LEU A 839 -52.93 -3.02 29.16
N ILE A 840 -52.48 -3.82 28.19
CA ILE A 840 -53.36 -4.71 27.42
C ILE A 840 -52.73 -6.10 27.37
N THR A 841 -53.32 -7.02 28.12
CA THR A 841 -53.13 -8.47 28.02
C THR A 841 -53.93 -9.02 26.84
N GLY A 842 -53.37 -9.94 26.07
CA GLY A 842 -54.10 -10.70 25.05
C GLY A 842 -53.42 -12.03 24.74
N ASN A 843 -53.91 -13.09 25.37
CA ASN A 843 -53.59 -14.49 25.10
C ASN A 843 -54.56 -15.01 24.01
N LEU A 844 -54.13 -15.85 23.07
CA LEU A 844 -54.90 -16.86 22.31
C LEU A 844 -53.93 -17.60 21.37
N ASN A 845 -53.39 -18.75 21.73
CA ASN A 845 -53.89 -20.13 21.53
C ASN A 845 -54.08 -20.61 20.07
N THR A 846 -53.42 -21.75 19.82
CA THR A 846 -53.80 -22.93 19.01
C THR A 846 -53.56 -23.00 17.49
N GLN A 847 -52.67 -23.96 17.17
CA GLN A 847 -52.84 -25.12 16.28
C GLN A 847 -52.85 -24.94 14.75
N GLY A 848 -51.98 -25.74 14.11
CA GLY A 848 -52.11 -26.16 12.71
C GLY A 848 -50.99 -27.12 12.31
N LYS A 849 -51.26 -28.43 12.37
CA LYS A 849 -50.41 -29.54 11.91
C LYS A 849 -50.51 -29.76 10.40
N ASN A 850 -49.47 -30.42 9.85
CA ASN A 850 -49.46 -31.37 8.72
C ASN A 850 -49.72 -30.75 7.32
N THR A 851 -49.16 -31.23 6.21
CA THR A 851 -48.76 -32.58 5.75
C THR A 851 -47.70 -32.46 4.63
N GLY A 852 -46.76 -33.40 4.55
CA GLY A 852 -45.94 -33.59 3.34
C GLY A 852 -46.70 -34.26 2.19
N ILE A 853 -46.07 -34.34 1.01
CA ILE A 853 -46.27 -35.35 -0.05
C ILE A 853 -44.99 -35.40 -0.92
N GLN A 854 -44.52 -36.63 -1.15
CA GLN A 854 -43.50 -37.03 -2.13
C GLN A 854 -44.10 -37.12 -3.54
N ASN A 855 -43.30 -36.94 -4.61
CA ASN A 855 -42.89 -38.06 -5.50
C ASN A 855 -42.21 -37.65 -6.83
N ASN A 856 -41.14 -38.41 -7.11
CA ASN A 856 -40.73 -39.04 -8.37
C ASN A 856 -39.96 -38.28 -9.49
N ASN A 857 -38.64 -38.51 -9.48
CA ASN A 857 -37.83 -39.27 -10.46
C ASN A 857 -38.11 -39.14 -11.97
N LEU A 858 -37.07 -38.77 -12.75
CA LEU A 858 -36.31 -39.74 -13.57
C LEU A 858 -35.10 -39.11 -14.31
N SER A 859 -33.98 -39.84 -14.22
CA SER A 859 -33.03 -40.22 -15.30
C SER A 859 -31.62 -39.57 -15.40
N GLN A 860 -30.65 -40.41 -15.01
CA GLN A 860 -29.44 -40.86 -15.73
C GLN A 860 -28.04 -40.38 -15.29
N ASN A 861 -27.45 -41.26 -14.45
CA ASN A 861 -26.07 -41.66 -14.18
C ASN A 861 -24.97 -41.36 -15.22
N VAL A 862 -23.80 -40.95 -14.73
CA VAL A 862 -22.49 -41.63 -14.92
C VAL A 862 -21.65 -41.47 -13.64
N GLU A 863 -21.07 -42.57 -13.14
CA GLU A 863 -20.25 -42.69 -11.90
C GLU A 863 -18.83 -42.10 -12.03
N PRO A 864 -18.14 -41.78 -10.92
CA PRO A 864 -16.68 -41.76 -10.86
C PRO A 864 -16.13 -42.93 -10.03
N GLU A 865 -15.24 -43.72 -10.65
CA GLU A 865 -14.49 -44.80 -10.04
C GLU A 865 -13.41 -44.29 -9.06
N THR A 866 -13.27 -45.04 -7.97
CA THR A 866 -12.23 -44.97 -6.94
C THR A 866 -10.87 -45.45 -7.44
N SER A 867 -9.78 -44.79 -7.06
CA SER A 867 -8.48 -45.46 -6.89
C SER A 867 -7.63 -44.81 -5.80
N GLN A 868 -7.19 -45.64 -4.87
CA GLN A 868 -6.19 -45.37 -3.84
C GLN A 868 -4.80 -45.23 -4.49
N SER A 869 -3.99 -44.26 -4.07
CA SER A 869 -2.54 -44.30 -4.33
C SER A 869 -1.74 -44.04 -3.05
N SER A 870 -1.03 -45.09 -2.66
CA SER A 870 0.05 -45.17 -1.68
C SER A 870 1.08 -44.05 -1.79
N ILE A 871 1.41 -43.42 -0.66
CA ILE A 871 2.55 -42.51 -0.50
C ILE A 871 3.84 -43.34 -0.47
N VAL A 872 4.58 -43.33 -1.58
CA VAL A 872 5.97 -43.80 -1.65
C VAL A 872 6.86 -42.63 -1.20
N LYS A 873 7.65 -42.83 -0.13
CA LYS A 873 8.74 -41.92 0.22
C LYS A 873 9.78 -41.94 -0.91
N SER A 874 9.98 -40.83 -1.62
CA SER A 874 11.08 -40.69 -2.57
C SER A 874 12.38 -40.39 -1.81
N GLU A 875 13.35 -41.28 -1.92
CA GLU A 875 14.74 -41.04 -1.54
C GLU A 875 15.29 -39.85 -2.35
N SER A 876 15.96 -38.90 -1.68
CA SER A 876 16.58 -37.74 -2.32
C SER A 876 17.74 -38.17 -3.20
N LYS A 877 17.67 -37.90 -4.51
CA LYS A 877 18.78 -38.10 -5.47
C LYS A 877 20.00 -37.26 -5.06
N PRO A 878 21.25 -37.74 -5.26
CA PRO A 878 22.45 -36.97 -4.96
C PRO A 878 22.54 -35.72 -5.86
N MET A 879 22.65 -34.55 -5.23
CA MET A 879 22.68 -33.25 -5.90
C MET A 879 24.04 -32.97 -6.57
N LYS A 880 24.03 -32.44 -7.79
CA LYS A 880 25.23 -31.94 -8.49
C LYS A 880 25.39 -30.44 -8.26
N THR A 881 26.61 -30.01 -7.95
CA THR A 881 26.99 -28.60 -7.79
C THR A 881 27.32 -28.00 -9.17
N ILE A 882 26.69 -26.86 -9.47
CA ILE A 882 26.83 -26.11 -10.71
C ILE A 882 27.56 -24.80 -10.37
N LEU A 883 28.67 -24.51 -11.04
CA LEU A 883 29.38 -23.24 -10.92
C LEU A 883 29.11 -22.39 -12.17
N MET A 884 28.43 -21.25 -11.99
CA MET A 884 28.24 -20.25 -13.04
C MET A 884 29.33 -19.19 -12.98
N LEU A 885 30.00 -18.98 -14.11
CA LEU A 885 31.09 -18.03 -14.29
C LEU A 885 30.71 -17.00 -15.35
N ALA A 886 30.88 -15.72 -15.01
CA ALA A 886 30.59 -14.61 -15.91
C ALA A 886 31.77 -13.65 -16.01
N ALA A 887 32.06 -13.18 -17.23
CA ALA A 887 33.07 -12.17 -17.53
C ALA A 887 32.41 -10.94 -18.19
N ASN A 888 32.58 -9.74 -17.61
CA ASN A 888 32.00 -8.49 -18.12
C ASN A 888 33.06 -7.35 -18.10
N PRO A 889 33.93 -7.27 -19.12
CA PRO A 889 35.00 -6.28 -19.18
C PRO A 889 34.46 -4.84 -19.34
N LYS A 890 35.21 -3.86 -18.82
CA LYS A 890 34.78 -2.44 -18.66
C LYS A 890 34.36 -1.67 -19.93
N ASN A 891 34.36 -2.27 -21.11
CA ASN A 891 34.02 -1.61 -22.38
C ASN A 891 33.14 -2.49 -23.31
N SER A 892 32.46 -3.53 -22.81
CA SER A 892 31.50 -4.33 -23.60
C SER A 892 30.04 -3.94 -23.35
N VAL A 893 29.17 -4.22 -24.33
CA VAL A 893 27.70 -4.12 -24.17
C VAL A 893 27.26 -4.98 -22.98
N SER A 894 26.44 -4.41 -22.08
CA SER A 894 25.98 -5.10 -20.86
C SER A 894 25.22 -6.38 -21.21
N LEU A 895 25.78 -7.54 -20.87
CA LEU A 895 25.09 -8.84 -20.99
C LEU A 895 23.91 -8.90 -20.02
N ARG A 896 22.82 -9.57 -20.42
CA ARG A 896 21.64 -9.83 -19.56
C ARG A 896 21.87 -10.97 -18.56
N LEU A 897 23.03 -10.98 -17.90
CA LEU A 897 23.49 -12.06 -17.01
C LEU A 897 22.55 -12.30 -15.82
N GLN A 898 21.99 -11.23 -15.25
CA GLN A 898 21.05 -11.33 -14.12
C GLN A 898 19.71 -11.97 -14.53
N GLU A 899 19.31 -11.80 -15.80
CA GLU A 899 18.09 -12.41 -16.36
C GLU A 899 18.33 -13.91 -16.61
N GLU A 900 19.45 -14.26 -17.24
CA GLU A 900 19.84 -15.66 -17.47
C GLU A 900 19.99 -16.45 -16.16
N GLU A 901 20.69 -15.89 -15.17
CA GLU A 901 20.90 -16.51 -13.86
C GLU A 901 19.58 -16.70 -13.10
N ARG A 902 18.70 -15.69 -13.10
CA ARG A 902 17.38 -15.76 -12.45
C ARG A 902 16.53 -16.86 -13.07
N ASP A 903 16.50 -16.94 -14.39
CA ASP A 903 15.60 -17.85 -15.11
C ASP A 903 16.08 -19.31 -15.00
N ILE A 904 17.40 -19.55 -15.03
CA ILE A 904 17.98 -20.88 -14.74
C ILE A 904 17.70 -21.31 -13.30
N LYS A 905 17.88 -20.41 -12.31
CA LYS A 905 17.58 -20.68 -10.89
C LYS A 905 16.12 -21.06 -10.69
N GLU A 906 15.20 -20.35 -11.33
CA GLU A 906 13.77 -20.63 -11.20
C GLU A 906 13.38 -21.98 -11.81
N ARG A 907 13.93 -22.36 -12.97
CA ARG A 907 13.64 -23.67 -13.56
C ARG A 907 14.18 -24.84 -12.76
N LEU A 908 15.39 -24.72 -12.22
CA LEU A 908 15.96 -25.75 -11.34
C LEU A 908 15.13 -25.89 -10.06
N ARG A 909 14.66 -24.78 -9.48
CA ARG A 909 13.71 -24.78 -8.34
C ARG A 909 12.42 -25.51 -8.68
N LEU A 910 11.80 -25.19 -9.82
CA LEU A 910 10.55 -25.82 -10.28
C LEU A 910 10.72 -27.32 -10.61
N ALA A 911 11.93 -27.74 -11.00
CA ALA A 911 12.26 -29.15 -11.24
C ALA A 911 12.57 -29.95 -9.96
N GLY A 912 12.42 -29.35 -8.77
CA GLY A 912 12.60 -30.03 -7.48
C GLY A 912 14.05 -30.07 -6.97
N TYR A 913 14.98 -29.34 -7.59
CA TYR A 913 16.26 -29.03 -6.95
C TYR A 913 16.01 -27.96 -5.88
N GLY A 914 16.49 -28.18 -4.65
CA GLY A 914 16.36 -27.22 -3.55
C GLY A 914 17.07 -25.88 -3.81
N THR A 915 17.14 -25.01 -2.82
CA THR A 915 17.61 -23.62 -2.94
C THR A 915 19.10 -23.42 -3.27
N GLU A 916 19.93 -24.47 -3.39
CA GLU A 916 21.40 -24.35 -3.32
C GLU A 916 22.32 -25.15 -4.30
N PRO A 917 21.92 -25.63 -5.48
CA PRO A 917 22.88 -26.33 -6.36
C PRO A 917 23.79 -25.40 -7.17
N ILE A 918 23.45 -24.10 -7.31
CA ILE A 918 24.21 -23.15 -8.13
C ILE A 918 25.05 -22.24 -7.25
N LYS A 919 26.36 -22.22 -7.48
CA LYS A 919 27.28 -21.22 -6.96
C LYS A 919 27.67 -20.30 -8.12
N THR A 920 27.59 -18.99 -7.93
CA THR A 920 27.93 -18.00 -8.96
C THR A 920 29.20 -17.27 -8.52
N ALA A 921 30.17 -17.17 -9.41
CA ALA A 921 31.36 -16.37 -9.18
C ALA A 921 31.62 -15.45 -10.38
N VAL A 922 31.93 -14.18 -10.10
CA VAL A 922 32.36 -13.23 -11.13
C VAL A 922 33.85 -13.51 -11.38
N ALA A 923 34.15 -14.36 -12.37
CA ALA A 923 35.52 -14.74 -12.68
C ALA A 923 36.04 -13.89 -13.83
N VAL A 924 36.62 -12.75 -13.46
CA VAL A 924 37.10 -11.77 -14.43
C VAL A 924 38.53 -12.09 -14.89
N ARG A 925 39.30 -12.88 -14.10
CA ARG A 925 40.68 -13.26 -14.40
C ARG A 925 40.89 -14.78 -14.28
N PRO A 926 41.84 -15.40 -15.01
CA PRO A 926 42.09 -16.85 -14.94
C PRO A 926 42.38 -17.42 -13.54
N ARG A 927 42.99 -16.63 -12.63
CA ARG A 927 43.19 -17.03 -11.23
C ARG A 927 41.89 -17.12 -10.42
N ASP A 928 40.87 -16.35 -10.81
CA ASP A 928 39.58 -16.32 -10.13
C ASP A 928 38.78 -17.59 -10.47
N ILE A 929 38.96 -18.13 -11.68
CA ILE A 929 38.41 -19.44 -12.09
C ILE A 929 39.03 -20.56 -11.25
N GLN A 930 40.36 -20.56 -11.11
CA GLN A 930 41.08 -21.55 -10.29
C GLN A 930 40.58 -21.53 -8.84
N GLN A 931 40.48 -20.33 -8.24
CA GLN A 931 40.00 -20.18 -6.87
C GLN A 931 38.53 -20.62 -6.73
N ALA A 932 37.65 -20.22 -7.65
CA ALA A 932 36.25 -20.63 -7.64
C ALA A 932 36.06 -22.16 -7.78
N MET A 933 36.87 -22.82 -8.62
CA MET A 933 36.86 -24.29 -8.75
C MET A 933 37.34 -24.98 -7.45
N LEU A 934 38.29 -24.40 -6.73
CA LEU A 934 38.77 -24.91 -5.44
C LEU A 934 37.74 -24.73 -4.32
N ASP A 935 37.10 -23.55 -4.26
CA ASP A 935 36.16 -23.18 -3.21
C ASP A 935 34.83 -23.94 -3.32
N PHE A 936 34.29 -24.03 -4.55
CA PHE A 936 32.95 -24.56 -4.77
C PHE A 936 32.90 -26.02 -5.23
N LYS A 937 34.05 -26.59 -5.63
CA LYS A 937 34.19 -28.00 -6.05
C LYS A 937 33.06 -28.49 -6.99
N PRO A 938 32.84 -27.82 -8.14
CA PRO A 938 31.68 -28.09 -8.98
C PRO A 938 31.79 -29.40 -9.78
N GLN A 939 30.62 -29.98 -10.09
CA GLN A 939 30.49 -31.06 -11.08
C GLN A 939 30.09 -30.56 -12.47
N ILE A 940 29.43 -29.40 -12.55
CA ILE A 940 29.09 -28.74 -13.82
C ILE A 940 29.61 -27.30 -13.79
N ILE A 941 30.23 -26.84 -14.87
CA ILE A 941 30.65 -25.45 -15.01
C ILE A 941 29.94 -24.81 -16.20
N HIS A 942 29.35 -23.65 -15.98
CA HIS A 942 28.64 -22.86 -16.98
C HIS A 942 29.35 -21.51 -17.16
N PHE A 943 29.78 -21.23 -18.38
CA PHE A 943 30.33 -19.93 -18.75
C PHE A 943 29.30 -19.14 -19.55
N SER A 944 28.96 -17.95 -19.06
CA SER A 944 28.16 -16.96 -19.79
C SER A 944 29.02 -15.71 -20.06
N GLY A 945 29.18 -15.31 -21.32
CA GLY A 945 30.10 -14.24 -21.69
C GLY A 945 30.15 -13.93 -23.19
N HIS A 946 30.81 -12.82 -23.52
CA HIS A 946 31.11 -12.43 -24.91
C HIS A 946 32.29 -13.25 -25.45
N GLY A 947 32.12 -13.87 -26.63
CA GLY A 947 33.22 -14.42 -27.42
C GLY A 947 33.62 -13.44 -28.51
N ALA A 948 34.91 -13.22 -28.73
CA ALA A 948 35.42 -12.33 -29.77
C ALA A 948 36.00 -13.16 -30.94
N ASP A 949 35.26 -13.22 -32.05
CA ASP A 949 35.64 -13.87 -33.32
C ASP A 949 36.40 -15.22 -33.15
N GLU A 950 37.44 -15.47 -33.95
CA GLU A 950 38.14 -16.78 -34.03
C GLU A 950 39.03 -17.13 -32.81
N ASP A 951 39.15 -16.26 -31.79
CA ASP A 951 40.18 -16.37 -30.74
C ASP A 951 39.68 -16.65 -29.30
N GLY A 952 38.37 -16.78 -29.04
CA GLY A 952 37.85 -17.44 -27.82
C GLY A 952 37.28 -16.61 -26.68
N LEU A 953 37.18 -17.25 -25.49
CA LEU A 953 36.63 -16.67 -24.26
C LEU A 953 37.47 -15.49 -23.77
N VAL A 954 36.80 -14.39 -23.45
CA VAL A 954 37.41 -13.11 -23.08
C VAL A 954 37.55 -12.98 -21.57
N PHE A 955 38.76 -12.63 -21.10
CA PHE A 955 39.08 -12.36 -19.70
C PHE A 955 39.74 -10.97 -19.52
N GLU A 956 39.93 -10.53 -18.28
CA GLU A 956 40.71 -9.34 -17.95
C GLU A 956 42.13 -9.70 -17.47
N ASP A 957 43.08 -8.82 -17.75
CA ASP A 957 44.41 -8.84 -17.13
C ASP A 957 44.45 -8.09 -15.78
N ILE A 958 45.65 -7.86 -15.24
CA ILE A 958 45.83 -7.21 -13.94
C ILE A 958 45.34 -5.75 -13.91
N ASP A 959 45.32 -5.09 -15.06
CA ASP A 959 44.97 -3.69 -15.24
C ASP A 959 43.48 -3.52 -15.65
N GLY A 960 42.78 -4.63 -15.89
CA GLY A 960 41.36 -4.64 -16.28
C GLY A 960 41.14 -4.54 -17.79
N GLU A 961 42.18 -4.78 -18.59
CA GLU A 961 42.14 -4.75 -20.04
C GLU A 961 41.90 -6.14 -20.64
N PHE A 962 41.42 -6.17 -21.89
CA PHE A 962 41.05 -7.39 -22.61
C PHE A 962 42.24 -8.36 -22.77
N LYS A 963 42.04 -9.61 -22.34
CA LYS A 963 42.99 -10.72 -22.54
C LYS A 963 42.27 -11.98 -23.01
N LEU A 964 42.67 -12.48 -24.18
CA LEU A 964 42.24 -13.76 -24.71
C LEU A 964 43.05 -14.89 -24.05
N ILE A 965 42.40 -15.99 -23.72
CA ILE A 965 43.06 -17.22 -23.25
C ILE A 965 42.92 -18.29 -24.32
N GLY A 966 44.05 -18.86 -24.74
CA GLY A 966 44.08 -19.91 -25.74
C GLY A 966 43.36 -21.19 -25.27
N GLY A 967 42.84 -21.96 -26.22
CA GLY A 967 42.14 -23.21 -25.92
C GLY A 967 43.02 -24.25 -25.19
N GLU A 968 44.32 -24.31 -25.50
CA GLU A 968 45.27 -25.22 -24.84
C GLU A 968 45.49 -24.85 -23.35
N ASP A 969 45.65 -23.56 -23.03
CA ASP A 969 45.84 -23.10 -21.64
C ASP A 969 44.60 -23.37 -20.77
N LEU A 970 43.39 -23.25 -21.34
CA LEU A 970 42.16 -23.65 -20.66
C LEU A 970 42.08 -25.17 -20.50
N ALA A 971 42.45 -25.95 -21.52
CA ALA A 971 42.43 -27.41 -21.45
C ALA A 971 43.35 -27.95 -20.35
N ASP A 972 44.55 -27.37 -20.19
CA ASP A 972 45.49 -27.68 -19.10
C ASP A 972 44.90 -27.35 -17.73
N LEU A 973 44.21 -26.20 -17.60
CA LEU A 973 43.52 -25.83 -16.37
C LEU A 973 42.41 -26.84 -16.02
N PHE A 974 41.56 -27.21 -16.99
CA PHE A 974 40.48 -28.16 -16.76
C PHE A 974 40.97 -29.59 -16.51
N ASP A 975 42.16 -29.97 -17.01
CA ASP A 975 42.77 -31.27 -16.75
C ASP A 975 43.01 -31.49 -15.25
N LEU A 976 43.46 -30.45 -14.54
CA LEU A 976 43.70 -30.46 -13.09
C LEU A 976 42.45 -30.79 -12.25
N PHE A 977 41.25 -30.67 -12.84
CA PHE A 977 39.96 -30.91 -12.19
C PHE A 977 39.11 -31.97 -12.91
N SER A 978 39.70 -32.70 -13.86
CA SER A 978 38.99 -33.62 -14.77
C SER A 978 38.34 -34.82 -14.08
N ASP A 979 38.85 -35.19 -12.91
CA ASP A 979 38.34 -36.22 -12.02
C ASP A 979 37.07 -35.80 -11.24
N ARG A 980 36.71 -34.51 -11.27
CA ARG A 980 35.52 -33.96 -10.57
C ARG A 980 34.50 -33.31 -11.50
N ILE A 981 34.95 -32.67 -12.57
CA ILE A 981 34.06 -31.96 -13.51
C ILE A 981 33.50 -32.96 -14.53
N GLU A 982 32.17 -33.11 -14.54
CA GLU A 982 31.48 -34.01 -15.46
C GLU A 982 31.09 -33.32 -16.76
N CYS A 983 30.71 -32.04 -16.69
CA CYS A 983 30.22 -31.28 -17.84
C CYS A 983 30.63 -29.80 -17.81
N VAL A 984 31.01 -29.26 -18.97
CA VAL A 984 31.29 -27.84 -19.17
C VAL A 984 30.36 -27.29 -20.26
N VAL A 985 29.67 -26.19 -19.97
CA VAL A 985 28.79 -25.48 -20.90
C VAL A 985 29.40 -24.12 -21.20
N LEU A 986 29.93 -23.94 -22.42
CA LEU A 986 30.43 -22.67 -22.91
C LEU A 986 29.31 -21.95 -23.67
N ASN A 987 28.49 -21.19 -22.94
CA ASN A 987 27.36 -20.45 -23.47
C ASN A 987 27.80 -19.08 -24.02
N ALA A 988 28.82 -19.09 -24.89
CA ALA A 988 29.44 -17.91 -25.47
C ALA A 988 29.64 -18.09 -26.99
N CYS A 989 29.60 -16.99 -27.75
CA CYS A 989 29.78 -17.01 -29.21
C CYS A 989 31.11 -17.67 -29.62
N TYR A 990 31.09 -18.46 -30.70
CA TYR A 990 32.28 -19.09 -31.30
C TYR A 990 33.16 -19.95 -30.37
N SER A 991 32.59 -20.48 -29.28
CA SER A 991 33.32 -21.23 -28.25
C SER A 991 33.66 -22.69 -28.60
N GLU A 992 33.33 -23.17 -29.81
CA GLU A 992 33.57 -24.55 -30.24
C GLU A 992 35.06 -24.94 -30.21
N THR A 993 35.98 -24.03 -30.58
CA THR A 993 37.42 -24.30 -30.57
C THR A 993 37.95 -24.60 -29.17
N GLN A 994 37.51 -23.83 -28.16
CA GLN A 994 37.85 -24.08 -26.75
C GLN A 994 37.15 -25.33 -26.24
N ALA A 995 35.93 -25.59 -26.70
CA ALA A 995 35.21 -26.81 -26.34
C ALA A 995 35.92 -28.08 -26.83
N GLU A 996 36.51 -28.08 -28.04
CA GLU A 996 37.30 -29.19 -28.56
C GLU A 996 38.61 -29.41 -27.78
N ALA A 997 39.25 -28.33 -27.33
CA ALA A 997 40.43 -28.44 -26.47
C ALA A 997 40.07 -29.04 -25.10
N ILE A 998 39.01 -28.55 -24.44
CA ILE A 998 38.56 -29.03 -23.13
C ILE A 998 38.02 -30.47 -23.19
N ARG A 999 37.45 -30.90 -24.33
CA ARG A 999 36.94 -32.27 -24.57
C ARG A 999 38.00 -33.34 -24.36
N GLN A 1000 39.28 -33.02 -24.57
CA GLN A 1000 40.37 -33.98 -24.33
C GLN A 1000 40.39 -34.45 -22.87
N ASN A 1001 39.97 -33.60 -21.94
CA ASN A 1001 40.06 -33.85 -20.50
C ASN A 1001 38.68 -34.05 -19.84
N ILE A 1002 37.64 -33.34 -20.29
CA ILE A 1002 36.28 -33.39 -19.71
C ILE A 1002 35.30 -34.24 -20.54
N LYS A 1003 34.49 -35.04 -19.85
CA LYS A 1003 33.60 -36.04 -20.48
C LYS A 1003 32.55 -35.44 -21.43
N TYR A 1004 31.91 -34.33 -21.03
CA TYR A 1004 30.88 -33.64 -21.82
C TYR A 1004 31.19 -32.15 -21.91
N VAL A 1005 31.35 -31.63 -23.12
CA VAL A 1005 31.59 -30.20 -23.34
C VAL A 1005 30.60 -29.69 -24.37
N ILE A 1006 29.94 -28.58 -24.08
CA ILE A 1006 29.01 -27.92 -24.99
C ILE A 1006 29.63 -26.59 -25.40
N GLY A 1007 29.76 -26.37 -26.71
CA GLY A 1007 30.24 -25.12 -27.29
C GLY A 1007 29.34 -24.64 -28.42
N MET A 1008 29.55 -23.40 -28.84
CA MET A 1008 28.78 -22.76 -29.91
C MET A 1008 29.62 -22.67 -31.18
N ASN A 1009 29.15 -23.29 -32.27
CA ASN A 1009 29.89 -23.33 -33.54
C ASN A 1009 29.77 -22.03 -34.35
N GLN A 1010 28.88 -21.12 -33.96
CA GLN A 1010 28.61 -19.83 -34.58
C GLN A 1010 28.22 -18.81 -33.49
N ALA A 1011 28.02 -17.55 -33.88
CA ALA A 1011 27.43 -16.56 -33.00
C ALA A 1011 26.02 -17.00 -32.53
N ILE A 1012 25.73 -16.79 -31.25
CA ILE A 1012 24.45 -17.09 -30.62
C ILE A 1012 23.93 -15.82 -29.95
N GLY A 1013 22.71 -15.40 -30.26
CA GLY A 1013 22.11 -14.23 -29.60
C GLY A 1013 21.71 -14.53 -28.15
N ASP A 1014 21.74 -13.52 -27.28
CA ASP A 1014 21.45 -13.63 -25.83
C ASP A 1014 20.18 -14.44 -25.53
N ARG A 1015 19.10 -14.16 -26.27
CA ARG A 1015 17.83 -14.88 -26.10
C ARG A 1015 17.93 -16.38 -26.42
N ALA A 1016 18.71 -16.74 -27.44
CA ALA A 1016 18.93 -18.15 -27.80
C ALA A 1016 19.79 -18.86 -26.75
N ALA A 1017 20.81 -18.19 -26.22
CA ALA A 1017 21.68 -18.69 -25.16
C ALA A 1017 20.91 -18.94 -23.86
N ILE A 1018 20.02 -18.03 -23.47
CA ILE A 1018 19.15 -18.17 -22.30
C ILE A 1018 18.18 -19.35 -22.49
N GLU A 1019 17.46 -19.41 -23.61
CA GLU A 1019 16.50 -20.50 -23.87
C GLU A 1019 17.19 -21.88 -23.90
N PHE A 1020 18.42 -21.95 -24.43
CA PHE A 1020 19.23 -23.15 -24.38
C PHE A 1020 19.51 -23.58 -22.94
N ALA A 1021 20.04 -22.66 -22.12
CA ALA A 1021 20.43 -22.95 -20.75
C ALA A 1021 19.22 -23.33 -19.89
N VAL A 1022 18.10 -22.63 -20.04
CA VAL A 1022 16.82 -22.93 -19.39
C VAL A 1022 16.36 -24.36 -19.72
N GLY A 1023 16.34 -24.75 -20.99
CA GLY A 1023 15.96 -26.11 -21.40
C GLY A 1023 16.96 -27.17 -20.93
N PHE A 1024 18.25 -26.88 -20.99
CA PHE A 1024 19.32 -27.78 -20.55
C PHE A 1024 19.21 -28.07 -19.05
N TYR A 1025 19.13 -27.04 -18.21
CA TYR A 1025 19.07 -27.22 -16.77
C TYR A 1025 17.72 -27.75 -16.26
N ALA A 1026 16.62 -27.55 -17.00
CA ALA A 1026 15.37 -28.24 -16.68
C ALA A 1026 15.52 -29.78 -16.77
N ALA A 1027 16.22 -30.28 -17.77
CA ALA A 1027 16.50 -31.72 -17.91
C ALA A 1027 17.48 -32.24 -16.85
N ILE A 1028 18.55 -31.48 -16.55
CA ILE A 1028 19.47 -31.83 -15.45
C ILE A 1028 18.72 -31.85 -14.11
N GLY A 1029 17.79 -30.91 -13.94
CA GLY A 1029 16.83 -30.81 -12.84
C GLY A 1029 15.98 -32.08 -12.67
N ALA A 1030 15.49 -32.64 -13.78
CA ALA A 1030 14.73 -33.89 -13.79
C ALA A 1030 15.61 -35.15 -13.54
N GLY A 1031 16.94 -35.00 -13.55
CA GLY A 1031 17.89 -36.10 -13.41
C GLY A 1031 18.15 -36.87 -14.71
N GLU A 1032 17.93 -36.23 -15.86
CA GLU A 1032 18.18 -36.79 -17.18
C GLU A 1032 19.67 -36.75 -17.58
N SER A 1033 20.04 -37.54 -18.59
CA SER A 1033 21.40 -37.56 -19.14
C SER A 1033 21.81 -36.23 -19.78
N TYR A 1034 23.11 -35.92 -19.82
CA TYR A 1034 23.63 -34.71 -20.48
C TYR A 1034 23.27 -34.66 -21.98
N GLU A 1035 23.19 -35.81 -22.64
CA GLU A 1035 22.74 -35.93 -24.02
C GLU A 1035 21.26 -35.55 -24.20
N PHE A 1036 20.42 -35.94 -23.25
CA PHE A 1036 19.01 -35.56 -23.26
C PHE A 1036 18.86 -34.07 -22.94
N ALA A 1037 19.59 -33.57 -21.95
CA ALA A 1037 19.60 -32.16 -21.58
C ALA A 1037 20.03 -31.26 -22.74
N PHE A 1038 21.08 -31.63 -23.47
CA PHE A 1038 21.48 -30.94 -24.69
C PHE A 1038 20.35 -30.89 -25.74
N LYS A 1039 19.70 -32.03 -26.01
CA LYS A 1039 18.59 -32.10 -26.96
C LYS A 1039 17.40 -31.25 -26.53
N LEU A 1040 17.09 -31.23 -25.23
CA LEU A 1040 16.01 -30.42 -24.68
C LEU A 1040 16.33 -28.92 -24.78
N GLY A 1041 17.56 -28.52 -24.48
CA GLY A 1041 18.05 -27.15 -24.68
C GLY A 1041 17.88 -26.69 -26.13
N CYS A 1042 18.35 -27.47 -27.11
CA CYS A 1042 18.16 -27.13 -28.53
C CYS A 1042 16.68 -27.11 -28.94
N ASN A 1043 15.85 -27.98 -28.35
CA ASN A 1043 14.41 -27.97 -28.60
C ASN A 1043 13.73 -26.71 -28.04
N ALA A 1044 14.14 -26.23 -26.88
CA ALA A 1044 13.61 -25.01 -26.26
C ALA A 1044 13.85 -23.77 -27.16
N ILE A 1045 15.06 -23.61 -27.71
CA ILE A 1045 15.37 -22.56 -28.69
C ILE A 1045 14.42 -22.65 -29.89
N ARG A 1046 14.19 -23.88 -30.39
CA ARG A 1046 13.34 -24.12 -31.56
C ARG A 1046 11.87 -23.79 -31.30
N LEU A 1047 11.35 -24.14 -30.12
CA LEU A 1047 9.98 -23.83 -29.71
C LEU A 1047 9.76 -22.33 -29.50
N ALA A 1048 10.80 -21.61 -29.06
CA ALA A 1048 10.80 -20.15 -28.98
C ALA A 1048 10.81 -19.45 -30.36
N GLY A 1049 10.89 -20.21 -31.46
CA GLY A 1049 10.90 -19.69 -32.84
C GLY A 1049 12.21 -19.06 -33.26
N ILE A 1050 13.29 -19.32 -32.52
CA ILE A 1050 14.63 -18.75 -32.72
C ILE A 1050 15.40 -19.64 -33.72
N LYS A 1051 16.10 -19.05 -34.69
CA LYS A 1051 16.73 -19.79 -35.81
C LYS A 1051 18.05 -20.47 -35.42
N GLU A 1052 18.63 -20.07 -34.30
CA GLU A 1052 19.93 -20.46 -33.78
C GLU A 1052 19.92 -21.81 -33.03
N TYR A 1053 18.85 -22.59 -33.13
CA TYR A 1053 18.70 -23.87 -32.40
C TYR A 1053 19.70 -24.96 -32.78
N SER A 1054 20.42 -24.80 -33.90
CA SER A 1054 21.46 -25.73 -34.37
C SER A 1054 22.89 -25.31 -34.00
N THR A 1055 23.03 -24.14 -33.36
CA THR A 1055 24.30 -23.52 -32.96
C THR A 1055 25.00 -24.25 -31.80
N PRO A 1056 24.29 -24.70 -30.75
CA PRO A 1056 24.93 -25.49 -29.70
C PRO A 1056 25.39 -26.86 -30.24
N LYS A 1057 26.62 -27.25 -29.89
CA LYS A 1057 27.21 -28.57 -30.20
C LYS A 1057 27.64 -29.28 -28.94
N LEU A 1058 27.22 -30.54 -28.81
CA LEU A 1058 27.69 -31.43 -27.75
C LEU A 1058 28.89 -32.23 -28.24
N LEU A 1059 30.01 -32.03 -27.57
CA LEU A 1059 31.26 -32.73 -27.77
C LEU A 1059 31.49 -33.70 -26.59
N LYS A 1060 31.89 -34.94 -26.88
CA LYS A 1060 32.13 -35.97 -25.84
C LYS A 1060 33.59 -36.37 -25.84
N LYS A 1061 34.23 -36.60 -24.70
CA LYS A 1061 35.62 -37.11 -24.65
C LYS A 1061 35.75 -38.39 -25.50
N SER A 1062 36.67 -38.37 -26.46
CA SER A 1062 36.94 -39.51 -27.36
C SER A 1062 37.56 -40.71 -26.65
#